data_AF-A0AAU8TNR7-F1
#
_entry.id   AF-A0AAU8TNR7-F1
#
_cell.length_a   1.000
_cell.length_b   1.000
_cell.length_c   1.000
_cell.angle_alpha   90.00
_cell.angle_beta   90.00
_cell.angle_gamma   90.00
#
_symmetry.space_group_name_H-M   'P 1'
#
loop_
_entity.id
_entity.type
_entity.pdbx_description
1 polymer ?
#
loop_
_entity_poly.entity_id
_entity_poly.type
_entity_poly.pdbx_seq_one_letter_code
_entity_poly.pdbx_strand_id
1 'polypeptide(L)'
;MATYKHLSITREVLDNSRRTKSPPHFVTREDRLGHGQKLNGYFATAEGLAKKQIGSSDKSPYVLKLEYEGALTFANLNTHGLEFISQEGKQLCVVFASEEGLAKFTAHLQKLGVTDANLTHRQILEAIAGVDAWSAEDRKSWALKNIGLPDTLTFKLDVELWPIQVAHHPSRVQLTTSFETWLAAEHIKKLDRINLDSLLMYRVEVTPEQAQLLLNQRDVRLVDLIPATGISIQQLNRDINELPLNIPPPPNDAARVCILDSGINGNHPLLKPAMAESASFVDEEGDADEAGHGTAVAGVALYGDVEGCNNSNFWKPEFWLFNGKVMKKCPHTGNAVYDELTLEVSLTKAVEHFVELGCRIFNLSLGNNNAPYDGAHVRGLAYILDVLSRRYNILFVVSTGNFCGSESPPVPTNSWRGEYPEYLIAAQSAIIDPAPAMMVLTVGSISRHNSTIDSQKYPEIYHLSPASENQPSPFTRHGPSVKGAIKPELVAAGGNLASPMRQANAQWAPHMRGLGVLTLNHQWTGNTVFKEISGTSLAAPYITHLAGRLLNAYPTASANMLRAMLVNQAYLPDAVTSTFSEEFRKSYKKAKATWNRDVERDVAGYGVVSEADLFRSSDNVVVLMSEETIENDGCQFFELPLPEDYLRSARGTRELSITLAYSPVVRTTRIEYLATQIYYRLVTGTSLEEVQKHFSQEMKKKTEVLKEARDTNRDIPAQMRNHGTVQSSRWTFKQGKPGEKWFVVVVRQDRDWNPSAAEKEQYSLVVTVADRDNERAQLYTQIQTRINEQAVVREQQKAKMTAVRLQN
;
A
#
# COMPACT_ATOMS: atom_id res chain seq x y z
N MET A 1 25.31 16.22 0.30
CA MET A 1 24.46 17.41 0.04
C MET A 1 24.17 18.09 1.36
N ALA A 2 24.06 19.42 1.39
CA ALA A 2 23.67 20.14 2.60
C ALA A 2 22.23 19.75 2.99
N THR A 3 21.98 19.66 4.29
CA THR A 3 20.63 19.39 4.82
C THR A 3 20.21 20.52 5.75
N TYR A 4 18.92 20.86 5.76
CA TYR A 4 18.35 22.00 6.45
C TYR A 4 17.10 21.61 7.23
N LYS A 5 16.69 22.41 8.22
CA LYS A 5 15.39 22.20 8.87
C LYS A 5 14.30 22.57 7.89
N HIS A 6 13.18 21.86 7.91
CA HIS A 6 11.98 22.27 7.19
C HIS A 6 11.55 23.70 7.53
N LEU A 7 10.93 24.37 6.56
CA LEU A 7 10.52 25.77 6.66
C LEU A 7 9.06 25.88 7.08
N SER A 8 8.69 26.99 7.72
CA SER A 8 7.29 27.28 8.06
C SER A 8 6.65 28.19 7.02
N ILE A 9 5.39 27.93 6.69
CA ILE A 9 4.55 28.82 5.86
C ILE A 9 3.33 29.27 6.67
N THR A 10 2.76 30.43 6.35
CA THR A 10 1.60 30.99 7.07
C THR A 10 0.46 31.25 6.10
N ARG A 11 -0.78 31.13 6.57
CA ARG A 11 -1.97 31.44 5.77
C ARG A 11 -2.07 32.94 5.44
N GLU A 12 -2.74 33.22 4.34
CA GLU A 12 -3.27 34.52 3.95
C GLU A 12 -4.60 34.78 4.69
N VAL A 13 -4.91 36.04 5.00
CA VAL A 13 -6.11 36.44 5.74
C VAL A 13 -7.29 36.59 4.76
N LEU A 14 -8.45 35.93 5.00
CA LEU A 14 -9.84 36.30 4.58
C LEU A 14 -10.83 35.09 4.63
N ASP A 15 -12.14 35.35 4.42
CA ASP A 15 -13.31 34.59 4.98
C ASP A 15 -14.39 34.14 3.94
N ASN A 16 -15.05 32.98 4.18
CA ASN A 16 -16.34 32.41 3.67
C ASN A 16 -16.54 31.56 2.35
N SER A 17 -17.72 30.87 2.27
CA SER A 17 -18.03 29.45 1.86
C SER A 17 -18.98 29.14 0.64
N ARG A 18 -19.23 27.83 0.32
CA ARG A 18 -19.37 27.18 -1.04
C ARG A 18 -20.63 26.28 -1.33
N ARG A 19 -20.98 25.92 -2.61
CA ARG A 19 -21.77 24.67 -3.03
C ARG A 19 -21.58 24.22 -4.53
N THR A 20 -22.15 23.05 -4.92
CA THR A 20 -21.76 21.94 -5.88
C THR A 20 -22.69 21.63 -7.10
N LYS A 21 -22.31 20.71 -8.04
CA LYS A 21 -23.03 20.25 -9.28
C LYS A 21 -22.78 18.75 -9.70
N SER A 22 -23.56 18.23 -10.68
CA SER A 22 -23.81 16.79 -11.09
C SER A 22 -23.28 16.36 -12.52
N PRO A 23 -23.39 15.06 -12.98
CA PRO A 23 -22.48 14.36 -13.95
C PRO A 23 -23.07 13.83 -15.32
N PRO A 24 -22.32 13.08 -16.19
CA PRO A 24 -22.65 12.73 -17.62
C PRO A 24 -22.81 11.20 -18.03
N HIS A 25 -22.80 10.86 -19.36
CA HIS A 25 -23.43 9.69 -20.10
C HIS A 25 -22.51 8.81 -21.06
N PHE A 26 -22.99 7.71 -21.72
CA PHE A 26 -22.23 6.63 -22.49
C PHE A 26 -22.74 6.23 -23.95
N VAL A 27 -22.03 5.32 -24.72
CA VAL A 27 -22.10 5.06 -26.22
C VAL A 27 -22.20 3.56 -26.72
N THR A 28 -22.67 3.28 -27.98
CA THR A 28 -22.79 1.99 -28.77
C THR A 28 -22.15 2.01 -30.21
N ARG A 29 -21.94 0.86 -30.93
CA ARG A 29 -21.21 0.74 -32.26
C ARG A 29 -22.01 0.12 -33.45
N GLU A 30 -21.77 0.58 -34.70
CA GLU A 30 -22.60 0.32 -35.91
C GLU A 30 -21.98 -0.50 -37.10
N ASP A 31 -20.66 -0.63 -37.29
CA ASP A 31 -20.03 -1.28 -38.47
C ASP A 31 -19.41 -2.67 -38.18
N ARG A 32 -19.98 -3.74 -38.76
CA ARG A 32 -19.64 -5.15 -38.47
C ARG A 32 -18.77 -5.84 -39.53
N LEU A 33 -18.86 -5.46 -40.81
CA LEU A 33 -18.07 -6.07 -41.90
C LEU A 33 -16.59 -5.64 -41.78
N GLY A 34 -16.36 -4.36 -41.49
CA GLY A 34 -15.01 -3.85 -41.22
C GLY A 34 -14.38 -4.48 -39.97
N HIS A 35 -15.19 -4.81 -38.96
CA HIS A 35 -14.75 -5.49 -37.75
C HIS A 35 -14.24 -6.91 -38.01
N GLY A 36 -14.95 -7.71 -38.80
CA GLY A 36 -14.52 -9.07 -39.15
C GLY A 36 -13.21 -9.13 -39.96
N GLN A 37 -13.02 -8.19 -40.91
CA GLN A 37 -11.76 -8.08 -41.67
C GLN A 37 -10.59 -7.68 -40.77
N LYS A 38 -10.82 -6.76 -39.83
CA LYS A 38 -9.84 -6.32 -38.83
C LYS A 38 -9.38 -7.48 -37.93
N LEU A 39 -10.33 -8.28 -37.42
CA LEU A 39 -10.01 -9.45 -36.59
C LEU A 39 -9.24 -10.52 -37.36
N ASN A 40 -9.54 -10.75 -38.65
CA ASN A 40 -8.76 -11.67 -39.50
C ASN A 40 -7.29 -11.25 -39.63
N GLY A 41 -7.02 -9.94 -39.75
CA GLY A 41 -5.66 -9.42 -39.79
C GLY A 41 -4.89 -9.63 -38.47
N TYR A 42 -5.57 -9.44 -37.34
CA TYR A 42 -5.01 -9.71 -36.02
C TYR A 42 -4.72 -11.19 -35.81
N PHE A 43 -5.67 -12.05 -36.17
CA PHE A 43 -5.51 -13.49 -36.05
C PHE A 43 -4.36 -14.03 -36.92
N ALA A 44 -4.24 -13.60 -38.18
CA ALA A 44 -3.13 -14.04 -39.05
C ALA A 44 -1.75 -13.69 -38.47
N THR A 45 -1.65 -12.54 -37.81
CA THR A 45 -0.42 -12.12 -37.11
C THR A 45 -0.17 -12.98 -35.88
N ALA A 46 -1.20 -13.20 -35.06
CA ALA A 46 -1.15 -14.04 -33.87
C ALA A 46 -0.78 -15.50 -34.18
N GLU A 47 -1.39 -16.10 -35.21
CA GLU A 47 -1.11 -17.45 -35.68
C GLU A 47 0.33 -17.59 -36.16
N GLY A 48 0.82 -16.62 -36.95
CA GLY A 48 2.20 -16.60 -37.42
C GLY A 48 3.23 -16.50 -36.30
N LEU A 49 2.89 -15.83 -35.19
CA LEU A 49 3.73 -15.77 -33.99
C LEU A 49 3.64 -17.07 -33.17
N ALA A 50 2.45 -17.61 -32.95
CA ALA A 50 2.24 -18.84 -32.19
C ALA A 50 2.91 -20.06 -32.85
N LYS A 51 2.95 -20.14 -34.19
CA LYS A 51 3.64 -21.21 -34.94
C LYS A 51 5.16 -21.17 -34.84
N LYS A 52 5.74 -20.03 -34.45
CA LYS A 52 7.20 -19.89 -34.22
C LYS A 52 7.62 -20.29 -32.81
N GLN A 53 6.66 -20.53 -31.90
CA GLN A 53 6.94 -20.92 -30.52
C GLN A 53 7.22 -22.41 -30.42
N ILE A 54 8.08 -22.79 -29.47
CA ILE A 54 8.51 -24.17 -29.25
C ILE A 54 7.34 -24.94 -28.62
N GLY A 55 7.18 -26.23 -28.92
CA GLY A 55 6.28 -27.13 -28.18
C GLY A 55 7.07 -28.33 -27.66
N SER A 56 6.70 -28.93 -26.54
CA SER A 56 7.32 -30.19 -26.08
C SER A 56 6.92 -31.40 -26.95
N SER A 57 5.88 -31.27 -27.78
CA SER A 57 5.52 -32.24 -28.81
C SER A 57 4.81 -31.57 -30.00
N ASP A 58 4.67 -32.31 -31.12
CA ASP A 58 3.87 -31.87 -32.27
C ASP A 58 2.39 -31.63 -31.93
N LYS A 59 1.93 -32.16 -30.78
CA LYS A 59 0.56 -32.00 -30.27
C LYS A 59 0.41 -30.90 -29.22
N SER A 60 1.49 -30.17 -28.89
CA SER A 60 1.39 -29.03 -27.96
C SER A 60 0.44 -27.98 -28.53
N PRO A 61 -0.58 -27.54 -27.76
CA PRO A 61 -1.58 -26.61 -28.26
C PRO A 61 -0.98 -25.23 -28.56
N TYR A 62 -1.55 -24.52 -29.53
CA TYR A 62 -1.23 -23.10 -29.73
C TYR A 62 -1.96 -22.26 -28.70
N VAL A 63 -1.27 -21.31 -28.08
CA VAL A 63 -1.81 -20.46 -27.02
C VAL A 63 -2.08 -19.06 -27.56
N LEU A 64 -3.35 -18.66 -27.57
CA LEU A 64 -3.81 -17.35 -28.05
C LEU A 64 -4.51 -16.59 -26.93
N LYS A 65 -4.44 -15.26 -26.98
CA LYS A 65 -5.21 -14.35 -26.13
C LYS A 65 -6.23 -13.60 -26.99
N LEU A 66 -7.50 -13.62 -26.57
CA LEU A 66 -8.62 -12.96 -27.25
C LEU A 66 -9.07 -11.76 -26.43
N GLU A 67 -9.01 -10.57 -27.00
CA GLU A 67 -9.62 -9.38 -26.40
C GLU A 67 -11.13 -9.33 -26.75
N TYR A 68 -12.04 -8.94 -25.86
CA TYR A 68 -13.49 -8.85 -26.15
C TYR A 68 -14.24 -7.73 -25.37
N GLU A 69 -15.28 -7.12 -25.94
CA GLU A 69 -16.14 -6.08 -25.38
C GLU A 69 -17.54 -6.61 -25.00
N GLY A 70 -18.07 -6.21 -23.83
CA GLY A 70 -19.41 -6.61 -23.37
C GLY A 70 -19.44 -7.89 -22.53
N ALA A 71 -20.55 -8.64 -22.60
CA ALA A 71 -20.70 -9.92 -21.90
C ALA A 71 -20.53 -11.09 -22.89
N LEU A 72 -19.60 -12.00 -22.59
CA LEU A 72 -19.30 -13.19 -23.39
C LEU A 72 -19.51 -14.47 -22.57
N THR A 73 -20.23 -15.45 -23.10
CA THR A 73 -20.37 -16.78 -22.48
C THR A 73 -19.38 -17.77 -23.09
N PHE A 74 -18.45 -18.29 -22.30
CA PHE A 74 -17.35 -19.16 -22.73
C PHE A 74 -17.76 -20.59 -23.14
N ALA A 75 -18.97 -21.01 -22.76
CA ALA A 75 -19.46 -22.39 -22.95
C ALA A 75 -19.56 -22.85 -24.42
N ASN A 76 -19.38 -21.95 -25.40
CA ASN A 76 -19.48 -22.24 -26.83
C ASN A 76 -18.25 -21.79 -27.64
N LEU A 77 -17.10 -21.46 -27.01
CA LEU A 77 -15.88 -21.12 -27.78
C LEU A 77 -15.39 -22.29 -28.67
N ASN A 78 -15.59 -23.53 -28.20
CA ASN A 78 -15.26 -24.76 -28.93
C ASN A 78 -15.99 -24.86 -30.29
N THR A 79 -17.17 -24.23 -30.44
CA THR A 79 -17.91 -24.25 -31.71
C THR A 79 -17.16 -23.48 -32.80
N HIS A 80 -16.28 -22.55 -32.42
CA HIS A 80 -15.39 -21.80 -33.31
C HIS A 80 -13.95 -22.34 -33.34
N GLY A 81 -13.66 -23.49 -32.70
CA GLY A 81 -12.35 -24.15 -32.74
C GLY A 81 -11.37 -23.73 -31.65
N LEU A 82 -11.83 -23.02 -30.61
CA LEU A 82 -11.01 -22.50 -29.51
C LEU A 82 -11.44 -23.12 -28.18
N GLU A 83 -10.51 -23.69 -27.43
CA GLU A 83 -10.73 -24.25 -26.09
C GLU A 83 -10.39 -23.22 -25.01
N PHE A 84 -11.33 -22.93 -24.12
CA PHE A 84 -11.11 -22.00 -23.02
C PHE A 84 -10.16 -22.58 -21.96
N ILE A 85 -9.12 -21.83 -21.60
CA ILE A 85 -8.11 -22.27 -20.61
C ILE A 85 -8.17 -21.43 -19.35
N SER A 86 -8.14 -20.11 -19.52
CA SER A 86 -8.18 -19.18 -18.41
C SER A 86 -8.61 -17.80 -18.92
N GLN A 87 -9.11 -16.98 -18.01
CA GLN A 87 -9.51 -15.62 -18.30
C GLN A 87 -8.51 -14.68 -17.63
N GLU A 88 -7.83 -13.86 -18.42
CA GLU A 88 -6.81 -12.90 -17.98
C GLU A 88 -7.40 -11.49 -18.04
N GLY A 89 -8.66 -11.36 -17.65
CA GLY A 89 -9.39 -10.15 -17.96
C GLY A 89 -10.91 -10.29 -18.15
N LYS A 90 -11.75 -9.33 -17.78
CA LYS A 90 -13.13 -9.10 -18.26
C LYS A 90 -13.26 -9.01 -19.76
N GLN A 91 -12.14 -8.79 -20.43
CA GLN A 91 -12.05 -8.58 -21.86
C GLN A 91 -10.89 -9.36 -22.44
N LEU A 92 -10.24 -10.28 -21.72
CA LEU A 92 -9.12 -11.05 -22.25
C LEU A 92 -9.26 -12.51 -21.84
N CYS A 93 -9.33 -13.40 -22.82
CA CYS A 93 -9.45 -14.84 -22.62
C CYS A 93 -8.27 -15.56 -23.26
N VAL A 94 -7.61 -16.44 -22.51
CA VAL A 94 -6.58 -17.34 -23.05
C VAL A 94 -7.25 -18.62 -23.51
N VAL A 95 -6.98 -18.97 -24.76
CA VAL A 95 -7.56 -20.15 -25.41
C VAL A 95 -6.46 -21.02 -26.01
N PHE A 96 -6.69 -22.32 -26.02
CA PHE A 96 -5.94 -23.25 -26.84
C PHE A 96 -6.62 -23.47 -28.18
N ALA A 97 -5.80 -23.68 -29.19
CA ALA A 97 -6.25 -24.13 -30.49
C ALA A 97 -5.34 -25.27 -30.97
N SER A 98 -5.94 -26.34 -31.49
CA SER A 98 -5.24 -27.30 -32.34
C SER A 98 -5.06 -26.70 -33.75
N GLU A 99 -4.25 -27.33 -34.58
CA GLU A 99 -4.10 -26.93 -35.98
C GLU A 99 -5.44 -26.93 -36.74
N GLU A 100 -6.30 -27.93 -36.49
CA GLU A 100 -7.67 -27.99 -37.00
C GLU A 100 -8.56 -26.87 -36.42
N GLY A 101 -8.37 -26.52 -35.15
CA GLY A 101 -9.08 -25.44 -34.46
C GLY A 101 -8.77 -24.06 -35.04
N LEU A 102 -7.50 -23.77 -35.34
CA LEU A 102 -7.07 -22.52 -35.99
C LEU A 102 -7.71 -22.37 -37.37
N ALA A 103 -7.70 -23.42 -38.19
CA ALA A 103 -8.32 -23.41 -39.52
C ALA A 103 -9.84 -23.14 -39.46
N LYS A 104 -10.51 -23.71 -38.46
CA LYS A 104 -11.95 -23.50 -38.23
C LYS A 104 -12.26 -22.07 -37.78
N PHE A 105 -11.44 -21.49 -36.91
CA PHE A 105 -11.62 -20.11 -36.44
C PHE A 105 -11.51 -19.10 -37.59
N THR A 106 -10.49 -19.24 -38.44
CA THR A 106 -10.31 -18.41 -39.66
C THR A 106 -11.52 -18.51 -40.60
N ALA A 107 -12.00 -19.72 -40.87
CA ALA A 107 -13.15 -19.94 -41.73
C ALA A 107 -14.44 -19.31 -41.18
N HIS A 108 -14.56 -19.17 -39.84
CA HIS A 108 -15.71 -18.53 -39.21
C HIS A 108 -15.61 -17.00 -39.24
N LEU A 109 -14.42 -16.41 -39.02
CA LEU A 109 -14.19 -14.96 -39.13
C LEU A 109 -14.46 -14.43 -40.55
N GLN A 110 -14.08 -15.18 -41.59
CA GLN A 110 -14.32 -14.80 -43.00
C GLN A 110 -15.81 -14.73 -43.38
N LYS A 111 -16.70 -15.34 -42.58
CA LYS A 111 -18.15 -15.36 -42.81
C LYS A 111 -18.89 -14.21 -42.13
N LEU A 112 -18.27 -13.52 -41.15
CA LEU A 112 -18.88 -12.46 -40.34
C LEU A 112 -19.23 -11.23 -41.21
N GLY A 113 -20.52 -10.89 -41.32
CA GLY A 113 -21.01 -9.75 -42.09
C GLY A 113 -21.22 -9.99 -43.60
N VAL A 114 -20.89 -11.17 -44.12
CA VAL A 114 -21.04 -11.52 -45.55
C VAL A 114 -22.18 -12.53 -45.78
N THR A 115 -22.30 -13.54 -44.93
CA THR A 115 -23.39 -14.54 -44.98
C THR A 115 -23.76 -14.95 -43.56
N ASP A 116 -24.39 -14.04 -42.83
CA ASP A 116 -24.73 -14.19 -41.40
C ASP A 116 -25.69 -15.36 -41.09
N ALA A 117 -26.38 -15.89 -42.10
CA ALA A 117 -27.44 -16.91 -41.93
C ALA A 117 -26.94 -18.28 -41.42
N ASN A 118 -25.62 -18.54 -41.40
CA ASN A 118 -25.04 -19.86 -41.07
C ASN A 118 -24.02 -19.84 -39.91
N LEU A 119 -23.90 -18.75 -39.14
CA LEU A 119 -22.97 -18.65 -38.00
C LEU A 119 -23.69 -18.82 -36.66
N THR A 120 -23.64 -20.04 -36.10
CA THR A 120 -24.14 -20.31 -34.74
C THR A 120 -23.27 -19.57 -33.71
N HIS A 121 -23.89 -18.96 -32.69
CA HIS A 121 -23.22 -18.14 -31.65
C HIS A 121 -22.42 -16.92 -32.15
N ARG A 122 -22.86 -16.27 -33.25
CA ARG A 122 -22.24 -15.08 -33.87
C ARG A 122 -21.82 -13.96 -32.90
N GLN A 123 -22.61 -13.72 -31.85
CA GLN A 123 -22.34 -12.74 -30.80
C GLN A 123 -20.97 -12.93 -30.12
N ILE A 124 -20.40 -14.15 -30.15
CA ILE A 124 -19.06 -14.45 -29.64
C ILE A 124 -18.00 -13.76 -30.50
N LEU A 125 -18.16 -13.79 -31.83
CA LEU A 125 -17.23 -13.15 -32.77
C LEU A 125 -17.39 -11.63 -32.79
N GLU A 126 -18.60 -11.11 -32.59
CA GLU A 126 -18.88 -9.66 -32.48
C GLU A 126 -18.36 -9.06 -31.17
N ALA A 127 -18.27 -9.87 -30.11
CA ALA A 127 -17.70 -9.45 -28.85
C ALA A 127 -16.17 -9.35 -28.93
N ILE A 128 -15.49 -10.16 -29.74
CA ILE A 128 -14.01 -10.16 -29.79
C ILE A 128 -13.50 -8.83 -30.38
N ALA A 129 -12.76 -8.06 -29.60
CA ALA A 129 -12.14 -6.80 -29.97
C ALA A 129 -10.72 -6.96 -30.56
N GLY A 130 -10.04 -8.08 -30.27
CA GLY A 130 -8.66 -8.34 -30.70
C GLY A 130 -8.22 -9.80 -30.50
N VAL A 131 -7.15 -10.22 -31.20
CA VAL A 131 -6.55 -11.55 -31.07
C VAL A 131 -5.03 -11.44 -31.16
N ASP A 132 -4.31 -12.07 -30.25
CA ASP A 132 -2.84 -12.05 -30.20
C ASP A 132 -2.27 -13.39 -29.66
N ALA A 133 -0.97 -13.64 -29.80
CA ALA A 133 -0.29 -14.82 -29.26
C ALA A 133 0.12 -14.62 -27.79
N TRP A 134 0.14 -15.69 -27.00
CA TRP A 134 0.73 -15.63 -25.66
C TRP A 134 2.24 -15.49 -25.78
N SER A 135 2.80 -14.34 -25.41
CA SER A 135 4.20 -13.98 -25.72
C SER A 135 5.19 -14.40 -24.63
N ALA A 136 6.48 -14.24 -24.89
CA ALA A 136 7.53 -14.39 -23.87
C ALA A 136 7.35 -13.40 -22.71
N GLU A 137 6.87 -12.20 -22.98
CA GLU A 137 6.62 -11.17 -21.97
C GLU A 137 5.39 -11.53 -21.09
N ASP A 138 4.38 -12.17 -21.67
CA ASP A 138 3.22 -12.67 -20.92
C ASP A 138 3.60 -13.82 -19.97
N ARG A 139 4.67 -14.58 -20.27
CA ARG A 139 5.19 -15.67 -19.44
C ARG A 139 6.12 -15.24 -18.31
N LYS A 140 6.61 -14.00 -18.29
CA LYS A 140 7.48 -13.53 -17.19
C LYS A 140 6.66 -13.18 -15.96
N SER A 141 7.08 -13.69 -14.80
CA SER A 141 6.59 -13.21 -13.51
C SER A 141 6.92 -11.73 -13.28
N TRP A 142 6.30 -11.14 -12.26
CA TRP A 142 6.66 -9.78 -11.84
C TRP A 142 8.16 -9.66 -11.51
N ALA A 143 8.71 -10.61 -10.75
CA ALA A 143 10.12 -10.58 -10.35
C ALA A 143 11.03 -10.60 -11.58
N LEU A 144 10.74 -11.46 -12.56
CA LEU A 144 11.53 -11.57 -13.77
C LEU A 144 11.43 -10.33 -14.68
N LYS A 145 10.27 -9.65 -14.70
CA LYS A 145 10.08 -8.39 -15.45
C LYS A 145 10.87 -7.22 -14.88
N ASN A 146 11.05 -7.16 -13.55
CA ASN A 146 11.63 -6.00 -12.88
C ASN A 146 13.08 -6.20 -12.43
N ILE A 147 13.46 -7.41 -12.03
CA ILE A 147 14.82 -7.76 -11.61
C ILE A 147 15.66 -8.23 -12.81
N GLY A 148 15.01 -8.90 -13.78
CA GLY A 148 15.71 -9.54 -14.89
C GLY A 148 16.24 -10.93 -14.54
N LEU A 149 16.94 -11.54 -15.49
CA LEU A 149 17.63 -12.81 -15.28
C LEU A 149 18.93 -12.56 -14.47
N PRO A 150 19.36 -13.49 -13.60
CA PRO A 150 20.63 -13.37 -12.90
C PRO A 150 21.84 -13.31 -13.87
N ASP A 151 22.85 -12.52 -13.52
CA ASP A 151 24.07 -12.34 -14.32
C ASP A 151 25.08 -13.51 -14.21
N THR A 152 24.68 -14.63 -13.61
CA THR A 152 25.53 -15.81 -13.44
C THR A 152 25.47 -16.74 -14.64
N LEU A 153 26.55 -17.50 -14.88
CA LEU A 153 26.63 -18.47 -15.99
C LEU A 153 25.49 -19.50 -15.99
N THR A 154 25.10 -19.95 -14.80
CA THR A 154 23.89 -20.72 -14.58
C THR A 154 23.12 -20.17 -13.39
N PHE A 155 21.80 -20.31 -13.41
CA PHE A 155 20.90 -19.94 -12.32
C PHE A 155 19.67 -20.83 -12.29
N LYS A 156 18.88 -20.70 -11.23
CA LYS A 156 17.68 -21.52 -11.01
C LYS A 156 16.43 -20.72 -11.35
N LEU A 157 15.51 -21.35 -12.06
CA LEU A 157 14.20 -20.80 -12.38
C LEU A 157 13.10 -21.76 -11.93
N ASP A 158 11.98 -21.16 -11.57
CA ASP A 158 10.73 -21.80 -11.24
C ASP A 158 9.80 -21.68 -12.46
N VAL A 159 9.36 -22.81 -13.02
CA VAL A 159 8.62 -22.90 -14.29
C VAL A 159 7.28 -23.57 -14.06
N GLU A 160 6.19 -22.81 -14.20
CA GLU A 160 4.82 -23.30 -14.11
C GLU A 160 4.31 -23.70 -15.51
N LEU A 161 3.73 -24.90 -15.62
CA LEU A 161 3.06 -25.36 -16.84
C LEU A 161 1.54 -25.21 -16.70
N TRP A 162 0.84 -25.11 -17.82
CA TRP A 162 -0.64 -25.01 -17.83
C TRP A 162 -1.31 -26.19 -17.10
N PRO A 163 -2.09 -25.96 -16.02
CA PRO A 163 -2.77 -27.00 -15.26
C PRO A 163 -4.14 -27.40 -15.83
N ILE A 164 -4.19 -27.80 -17.10
CA ILE A 164 -5.46 -28.09 -17.82
C ILE A 164 -6.24 -29.25 -17.18
N GLN A 165 -5.52 -30.28 -16.75
CA GLN A 165 -6.09 -31.53 -16.24
C GLN A 165 -5.48 -31.85 -14.89
N VAL A 166 -6.25 -32.54 -14.04
CA VAL A 166 -5.83 -32.97 -12.69
C VAL A 166 -4.59 -33.86 -12.73
N ALA A 167 -3.88 -33.98 -11.59
CA ALA A 167 -2.51 -34.46 -11.51
C ALA A 167 -2.27 -35.85 -12.14
N HIS A 168 -3.28 -36.72 -12.12
CA HIS A 168 -3.21 -38.11 -12.58
C HIS A 168 -3.92 -38.38 -13.93
N HIS A 169 -4.45 -37.35 -14.59
CA HIS A 169 -5.11 -37.53 -15.88
C HIS A 169 -4.12 -37.99 -16.96
N PRO A 170 -4.47 -38.90 -17.90
CA PRO A 170 -3.55 -39.39 -18.92
C PRO A 170 -2.88 -38.28 -19.75
N SER A 171 -3.63 -37.24 -20.14
CA SER A 171 -3.06 -36.07 -20.84
C SER A 171 -2.06 -35.28 -20.00
N ARG A 172 -2.24 -35.24 -18.66
CA ARG A 172 -1.30 -34.62 -17.71
C ARG A 172 0.00 -35.41 -17.66
N VAL A 173 -0.08 -36.73 -17.62
CA VAL A 173 1.07 -37.63 -17.67
C VAL A 173 1.84 -37.46 -18.98
N GLN A 174 1.15 -37.40 -20.12
CA GLN A 174 1.77 -37.18 -21.42
C GLN A 174 2.47 -35.82 -21.52
N LEU A 175 1.84 -34.75 -21.05
CA LEU A 175 2.43 -33.40 -20.99
C LEU A 175 3.72 -33.42 -20.16
N THR A 176 3.68 -33.96 -18.94
CA THR A 176 4.88 -34.03 -18.08
C THR A 176 6.00 -34.85 -18.71
N THR A 177 5.67 -35.99 -19.33
CA THR A 177 6.65 -36.85 -20.00
C THR A 177 7.32 -36.14 -21.19
N SER A 178 6.52 -35.45 -22.01
CA SER A 178 7.02 -34.73 -23.19
C SER A 178 7.88 -33.55 -22.77
N PHE A 179 7.43 -32.77 -21.78
CA PHE A 179 8.19 -31.63 -21.25
C PHE A 179 9.52 -32.07 -20.62
N GLU A 180 9.54 -33.15 -19.83
CA GLU A 180 10.78 -33.66 -19.24
C GLU A 180 11.74 -34.21 -20.31
N THR A 181 11.22 -34.83 -21.37
CA THR A 181 12.03 -35.25 -22.52
C THR A 181 12.64 -34.04 -23.24
N TRP A 182 11.86 -32.97 -23.42
CA TRP A 182 12.34 -31.73 -24.02
C TRP A 182 13.41 -31.04 -23.14
N LEU A 183 13.21 -30.96 -21.82
CA LEU A 183 14.24 -30.43 -20.90
C LEU A 183 15.56 -31.19 -21.04
N ALA A 184 15.51 -32.52 -21.13
CA ALA A 184 16.70 -33.35 -21.31
C ALA A 184 17.39 -33.10 -22.66
N ALA A 185 16.62 -32.91 -23.73
CA ALA A 185 17.13 -32.63 -25.07
C ALA A 185 17.83 -31.26 -25.15
N GLU A 186 17.30 -30.24 -24.47
CA GLU A 186 17.89 -28.90 -24.39
C GLU A 186 18.99 -28.77 -23.32
N HIS A 187 19.38 -29.90 -22.69
CA HIS A 187 20.36 -29.96 -21.60
C HIS A 187 20.00 -29.06 -20.40
N ILE A 188 18.70 -28.89 -20.14
CA ILE A 188 18.18 -28.15 -18.99
C ILE A 188 18.05 -29.12 -17.81
N LYS A 189 18.71 -28.80 -16.70
CA LYS A 189 18.75 -29.69 -15.53
C LYS A 189 17.51 -29.49 -14.66
N LYS A 190 16.65 -30.51 -14.59
CA LYS A 190 15.55 -30.58 -13.61
C LYS A 190 16.10 -30.78 -12.21
N LEU A 191 15.80 -29.86 -11.30
CA LEU A 191 16.12 -29.97 -9.87
C LEU A 191 14.96 -30.56 -9.08
N ASP A 192 13.72 -30.15 -9.39
CA ASP A 192 12.54 -30.60 -8.66
C ASP A 192 11.25 -30.48 -9.50
N ARG A 193 10.17 -31.13 -9.04
CA ARG A 193 8.82 -31.09 -9.62
C ARG A 193 7.73 -31.17 -8.56
N ILE A 194 6.70 -30.33 -8.72
CA ILE A 194 5.40 -30.42 -8.04
C ILE A 194 4.32 -30.70 -9.08
N ASN A 195 3.42 -31.66 -8.80
CA ASN A 195 2.25 -31.96 -9.63
C ASN A 195 1.01 -32.15 -8.74
N LEU A 196 0.31 -31.04 -8.49
CA LEU A 196 -0.97 -30.96 -7.79
C LEU A 196 -2.09 -30.71 -8.82
N ASP A 197 -3.34 -30.91 -8.43
CA ASP A 197 -4.49 -30.75 -9.34
C ASP A 197 -4.57 -29.34 -9.93
N SER A 198 -4.27 -28.32 -9.14
CA SER A 198 -4.31 -26.91 -9.55
C SER A 198 -2.93 -26.33 -9.91
N LEU A 199 -1.83 -27.10 -9.81
CA LEU A 199 -0.46 -26.58 -9.99
C LEU A 199 0.48 -27.65 -10.54
N LEU A 200 1.12 -27.40 -11.69
CA LEU A 200 2.27 -28.19 -12.16
C LEU A 200 3.45 -27.27 -12.38
N MET A 201 4.52 -27.55 -11.65
CA MET A 201 5.67 -26.66 -11.57
C MET A 201 6.97 -27.46 -11.52
N TYR A 202 7.99 -26.93 -12.17
CA TYR A 202 9.35 -27.46 -12.18
C TYR A 202 10.31 -26.42 -11.64
N ARG A 203 11.32 -26.88 -10.90
CA ARG A 203 12.52 -26.08 -10.66
C ARG A 203 13.64 -26.60 -11.54
N VAL A 204 14.25 -25.71 -12.29
CA VAL A 204 15.30 -26.04 -13.27
C VAL A 204 16.53 -25.18 -13.05
N GLU A 205 17.69 -25.70 -13.41
CA GLU A 205 18.94 -24.96 -13.52
C GLU A 205 19.26 -24.74 -15.00
N VAL A 206 19.47 -23.47 -15.37
CA VAL A 206 19.53 -23.00 -16.78
C VAL A 206 20.65 -21.99 -16.99
N THR A 207 21.06 -21.81 -18.25
CA THR A 207 21.80 -20.64 -18.75
C THR A 207 20.84 -19.53 -19.22
N PRO A 208 21.32 -18.30 -19.50
CA PRO A 208 20.51 -17.24 -20.11
C PRO A 208 19.80 -17.65 -21.41
N GLU A 209 20.47 -18.42 -22.26
CA GLU A 209 19.92 -18.90 -23.54
C GLU A 209 18.79 -19.90 -23.30
N GLN A 210 19.00 -20.85 -22.38
CA GLN A 210 18.00 -21.84 -21.98
C GLN A 210 16.78 -21.19 -21.31
N ALA A 211 16.98 -20.12 -20.52
CA ALA A 211 15.88 -19.34 -19.97
C ALA A 211 15.00 -18.74 -21.08
N GLN A 212 15.60 -18.32 -22.19
CA GLN A 212 14.85 -17.79 -23.32
C GLN A 212 14.13 -18.87 -24.14
N LEU A 213 14.62 -20.11 -24.12
CA LEU A 213 13.87 -21.26 -24.64
C LEU A 213 12.60 -21.52 -23.82
N LEU A 214 12.71 -21.47 -22.48
CA LEU A 214 11.57 -21.64 -21.57
C LEU A 214 10.52 -20.54 -21.76
N LEU A 215 10.94 -19.28 -21.92
CA LEU A 215 10.04 -18.16 -22.19
C LEU A 215 9.36 -18.23 -23.56
N ASN A 216 9.84 -19.06 -24.49
CA ASN A 216 9.23 -19.29 -25.80
C ASN A 216 8.52 -20.66 -25.91
N GLN A 217 8.37 -21.39 -24.81
CA GLN A 217 7.80 -22.73 -24.78
C GLN A 217 6.27 -22.68 -24.58
N ARG A 218 5.50 -23.32 -25.48
CA ARG A 218 4.03 -23.26 -25.48
C ARG A 218 3.39 -23.89 -24.25
N ASP A 219 4.00 -24.94 -23.72
CA ASP A 219 3.52 -25.65 -22.54
C ASP A 219 3.75 -24.88 -21.23
N VAL A 220 4.65 -23.88 -21.25
CA VAL A 220 4.98 -23.03 -20.10
C VAL A 220 3.95 -21.90 -19.98
N ARG A 221 3.37 -21.78 -18.79
CA ARG A 221 2.45 -20.71 -18.39
C ARG A 221 3.21 -19.51 -17.81
N LEU A 222 4.11 -19.77 -16.87
CA LEU A 222 4.85 -18.75 -16.12
C LEU A 222 6.29 -19.19 -15.87
N VAL A 223 7.24 -18.26 -15.98
CA VAL A 223 8.64 -18.41 -15.57
C VAL A 223 8.94 -17.36 -14.50
N ASP A 224 9.46 -17.80 -13.37
CA ASP A 224 9.74 -16.98 -12.20
C ASP A 224 11.16 -17.21 -11.66
N LEU A 225 11.67 -16.23 -10.91
CA LEU A 225 12.87 -16.38 -10.10
C LEU A 225 12.55 -17.21 -8.86
N ILE A 226 13.52 -17.99 -8.38
CA ILE A 226 13.36 -18.71 -7.12
C ILE A 226 13.28 -17.72 -5.94
N PRO A 227 12.58 -18.08 -4.84
CA PRO A 227 12.67 -17.32 -3.60
C PRO A 227 14.12 -17.14 -3.15
N ALA A 228 14.50 -15.91 -2.81
CA ALA A 228 15.91 -15.53 -2.64
C ALA A 228 16.24 -15.04 -1.22
N THR A 229 15.30 -14.37 -0.55
CA THR A 229 15.57 -13.61 0.68
C THR A 229 14.72 -14.11 1.85
N GLY A 230 15.36 -14.25 3.01
CA GLY A 230 14.68 -14.64 4.24
C GLY A 230 15.59 -14.53 5.46
N ILE A 231 14.98 -14.52 6.65
CA ILE A 231 15.71 -14.51 7.91
C ILE A 231 16.42 -15.86 8.08
N SER A 232 17.73 -15.79 8.26
CA SER A 232 18.59 -16.96 8.45
C SER A 232 18.68 -17.38 9.92
N ILE A 233 19.01 -18.64 10.15
CA ILE A 233 19.27 -19.17 11.51
C ILE A 233 20.44 -18.44 12.16
N GLN A 234 21.46 -18.04 11.39
CA GLN A 234 22.62 -17.30 11.88
C GLN A 234 22.22 -15.91 12.40
N GLN A 235 21.31 -15.22 11.72
CA GLN A 235 20.81 -13.91 12.19
C GLN A 235 20.06 -14.06 13.52
N LEU A 236 19.30 -15.14 13.71
CA LEU A 236 18.59 -15.43 14.95
C LEU A 236 19.54 -15.83 16.10
N ASN A 237 20.52 -16.69 15.81
CA ASN A 237 21.49 -17.26 16.76
C ASN A 237 22.74 -16.37 16.94
N ARG A 238 22.57 -15.05 17.02
CA ARG A 238 23.70 -14.16 17.30
C ARG A 238 24.22 -14.39 18.72
N ASP A 239 25.55 -14.53 18.86
CA ASP A 239 26.18 -14.57 20.17
C ASP A 239 26.01 -13.21 20.86
N ILE A 240 25.44 -13.23 22.06
CA ILE A 240 25.23 -12.05 22.88
C ILE A 240 26.54 -11.30 23.18
N ASN A 241 27.67 -12.00 23.23
CA ASN A 241 28.99 -11.41 23.47
C ASN A 241 29.49 -10.56 22.30
N GLU A 242 28.89 -10.72 21.11
CA GLU A 242 29.19 -9.89 19.93
C GLU A 242 28.39 -8.59 19.90
N LEU A 243 27.41 -8.40 20.79
CA LEU A 243 26.68 -7.14 20.89
C LEU A 243 27.53 -6.08 21.60
N PRO A 244 27.35 -4.78 21.28
CA PRO A 244 28.10 -3.73 21.94
C PRO A 244 27.81 -3.71 23.45
N LEU A 245 28.86 -3.73 24.26
CA LEU A 245 28.74 -3.70 25.73
C LEU A 245 28.15 -2.37 26.26
N ASN A 246 28.32 -1.28 25.50
CA ASN A 246 27.85 0.05 25.89
C ASN A 246 27.01 0.68 24.76
N ILE A 247 25.70 0.54 24.87
CA ILE A 247 24.73 1.22 24.02
C ILE A 247 24.35 2.53 24.72
N PRO A 248 24.54 3.69 24.09
CA PRO A 248 24.23 4.97 24.72
C PRO A 248 22.72 5.08 24.95
N PRO A 249 22.28 5.57 26.12
CA PRO A 249 20.88 5.89 26.34
C PRO A 249 20.44 7.07 25.45
N PRO A 250 19.14 7.22 25.18
CA PRO A 250 18.59 8.41 24.57
C PRO A 250 18.93 9.68 25.39
N PRO A 251 19.02 10.87 24.75
CA PRO A 251 19.06 12.14 25.48
C PRO A 251 17.87 12.29 26.45
N ASN A 252 18.06 12.99 27.58
CA ASN A 252 17.00 13.16 28.59
C ASN A 252 15.76 13.89 28.05
N ASP A 253 15.94 14.77 27.07
CA ASP A 253 14.89 15.54 26.37
C ASP A 253 14.37 14.84 25.11
N ALA A 254 14.82 13.61 24.84
CA ALA A 254 14.31 12.82 23.73
C ALA A 254 12.82 12.51 23.89
N ALA A 255 12.18 12.23 22.75
CA ALA A 255 10.80 11.82 22.66
C ALA A 255 10.48 10.64 23.58
N ARG A 256 9.21 10.57 24.00
CA ARG A 256 8.69 9.53 24.88
C ARG A 256 7.62 8.75 24.13
N VAL A 257 7.86 7.46 23.93
CA VAL A 257 7.02 6.56 23.14
C VAL A 257 6.52 5.45 24.04
N CYS A 258 5.20 5.26 24.10
CA CYS A 258 4.58 4.20 24.87
C CYS A 258 4.17 3.03 23.96
N ILE A 259 4.47 1.81 24.38
CA ILE A 259 4.01 0.58 23.75
C ILE A 259 2.89 0.01 24.62
N LEU A 260 1.68 -0.06 24.05
CA LEU A 260 0.50 -0.64 24.70
C LEU A 260 0.33 -2.09 24.20
N ASP A 261 0.83 -3.06 24.95
CA ASP A 261 0.92 -4.47 24.52
C ASP A 261 0.93 -5.44 25.72
N SER A 262 1.57 -6.60 25.59
CA SER A 262 1.67 -7.70 26.57
C SER A 262 2.72 -7.51 27.67
N GLY A 263 3.42 -6.39 27.66
CA GLY A 263 4.57 -6.08 28.51
C GLY A 263 5.85 -5.94 27.69
N ILE A 264 6.94 -5.50 28.32
CA ILE A 264 8.28 -5.47 27.72
C ILE A 264 9.26 -6.12 28.70
N ASN A 265 10.11 -7.04 28.22
CA ASN A 265 11.27 -7.45 29.00
C ASN A 265 12.34 -6.35 28.95
N GLY A 266 12.23 -5.38 29.88
CA GLY A 266 13.14 -4.25 29.98
C GLY A 266 14.60 -4.62 30.32
N ASN A 267 14.87 -5.87 30.72
CA ASN A 267 16.23 -6.36 30.96
C ASN A 267 16.92 -6.87 29.68
N HIS A 268 16.23 -6.91 28.54
CA HIS A 268 16.85 -7.25 27.27
C HIS A 268 18.03 -6.29 26.98
N PRO A 269 19.24 -6.79 26.61
CA PRO A 269 20.44 -5.95 26.47
C PRO A 269 20.26 -4.76 25.53
N LEU A 270 19.51 -4.97 24.44
CA LEU A 270 19.21 -3.92 23.45
C LEU A 270 18.04 -3.00 23.85
N LEU A 271 17.23 -3.31 24.87
CA LEU A 271 16.13 -2.43 25.30
C LEU A 271 16.49 -1.64 26.55
N LYS A 272 17.17 -2.29 27.50
CA LYS A 272 17.52 -1.73 28.81
C LYS A 272 18.06 -0.30 28.80
N PRO A 273 18.95 0.12 27.86
CA PRO A 273 19.47 1.49 27.83
C PRO A 273 18.41 2.57 27.56
N ALA A 274 17.27 2.22 26.96
CA ALA A 274 16.23 3.15 26.55
C ALA A 274 14.90 2.94 27.30
N MET A 275 14.85 2.03 28.27
CA MET A 275 13.66 1.80 29.09
C MET A 275 13.48 2.94 30.10
N ALA A 276 12.29 3.51 30.11
CA ALA A 276 11.82 4.45 31.12
C ALA A 276 10.81 3.73 32.03
N GLU A 277 9.62 4.31 32.24
CA GLU A 277 8.62 3.76 33.16
C GLU A 277 7.85 2.57 32.57
N SER A 278 7.50 1.63 33.43
CA SER A 278 6.71 0.44 33.12
C SER A 278 5.57 0.31 34.12
N ALA A 279 4.35 0.05 33.62
CA ALA A 279 3.17 -0.13 34.44
C ALA A 279 2.23 -1.18 33.82
N SER A 280 1.57 -1.95 34.69
CA SER A 280 0.56 -2.94 34.29
C SER A 280 -0.85 -2.42 34.56
N PHE A 281 -1.72 -2.61 33.58
CA PHE A 281 -3.16 -2.31 33.63
C PHE A 281 -3.99 -3.58 33.42
N VAL A 282 -3.36 -4.74 33.63
CA VAL A 282 -3.98 -6.05 33.70
C VAL A 282 -4.04 -6.44 35.17
N ASP A 283 -5.24 -6.76 35.65
CA ASP A 283 -5.44 -7.12 37.05
C ASP A 283 -4.56 -8.31 37.46
N GLU A 284 -3.93 -8.19 38.63
CA GLU A 284 -3.11 -9.25 39.27
C GLU A 284 -1.85 -9.68 38.49
N GLU A 285 -1.47 -8.99 37.40
CA GLU A 285 -0.22 -9.25 36.66
C GLU A 285 0.80 -8.10 36.77
N GLY A 286 2.08 -8.46 36.87
CA GLY A 286 3.20 -7.51 36.77
C GLY A 286 3.38 -6.97 35.35
N ASP A 287 4.30 -6.02 35.17
CA ASP A 287 4.59 -5.33 33.90
C ASP A 287 5.46 -6.14 32.92
N ALA A 288 5.96 -7.29 33.36
CA ALA A 288 6.80 -8.18 32.56
C ALA A 288 6.06 -8.77 31.36
N ASP A 289 6.83 -9.01 30.29
CA ASP A 289 6.34 -9.66 29.08
C ASP A 289 6.40 -11.18 29.20
N GLU A 290 5.26 -11.82 29.44
CA GLU A 290 5.15 -13.28 29.54
C GLU A 290 4.79 -13.96 28.20
N ALA A 291 4.23 -13.20 27.26
CA ALA A 291 3.79 -13.69 25.95
C ALA A 291 4.86 -13.46 24.86
N GLY A 292 5.67 -12.42 25.03
CA GLY A 292 6.77 -12.06 24.15
C GLY A 292 6.41 -11.10 23.01
N HIS A 293 5.14 -10.74 22.84
CA HIS A 293 4.71 -9.90 21.72
C HIS A 293 5.15 -8.45 21.92
N GLY A 294 5.00 -7.90 23.14
CA GLY A 294 5.34 -6.51 23.40
C GLY A 294 6.84 -6.23 23.33
N THR A 295 7.69 -7.17 23.76
CA THR A 295 9.16 -7.07 23.58
C THR A 295 9.54 -7.05 22.08
N ALA A 296 8.84 -7.81 21.24
CA ALA A 296 9.05 -7.82 19.80
C ALA A 296 8.62 -6.50 19.15
N VAL A 297 7.47 -5.96 19.56
CA VAL A 297 6.98 -4.66 19.09
C VAL A 297 7.94 -3.54 19.52
N ALA A 298 8.40 -3.56 20.77
CA ALA A 298 9.35 -2.58 21.31
C ALA A 298 10.70 -2.58 20.58
N GLY A 299 11.18 -3.76 20.18
CA GLY A 299 12.40 -3.91 19.40
C GLY A 299 12.35 -3.16 18.06
N VAL A 300 11.28 -3.36 17.29
CA VAL A 300 11.07 -2.67 16.02
C VAL A 300 10.78 -1.18 16.23
N ALA A 301 10.03 -0.82 17.28
CA ALA A 301 9.76 0.59 17.57
C ALA A 301 11.08 1.33 17.85
N LEU A 302 11.94 0.79 18.70
CA LEU A 302 13.17 1.46 19.08
C LEU A 302 14.17 1.59 17.94
N TYR A 303 14.31 0.56 17.11
CA TYR A 303 15.40 0.45 16.13
C TYR A 303 14.98 0.56 14.66
N GLY A 304 13.69 0.46 14.35
CA GLY A 304 13.22 0.42 12.96
C GLY A 304 13.68 -0.85 12.25
N ASP A 305 14.72 -0.73 11.42
CA ASP A 305 15.33 -1.86 10.70
C ASP A 305 16.30 -2.65 11.60
N VAL A 306 15.74 -3.52 12.44
CA VAL A 306 16.51 -4.41 13.35
C VAL A 306 17.49 -5.29 12.57
N GLU A 307 17.15 -5.72 11.36
CA GLU A 307 18.04 -6.51 10.51
C GLU A 307 19.26 -5.70 10.05
N GLY A 308 19.05 -4.44 9.62
CA GLY A 308 20.13 -3.50 9.32
C GLY A 308 21.02 -3.18 10.52
N CYS A 309 20.42 -2.96 11.70
CA CYS A 309 21.16 -2.78 12.96
C CYS A 309 21.99 -4.00 13.33
N ASN A 310 21.45 -5.21 13.18
CA ASN A 310 22.16 -6.45 13.46
C ASN A 310 23.34 -6.65 12.50
N ASN A 311 23.13 -6.45 11.20
CA ASN A 311 24.17 -6.62 10.18
C ASN A 311 25.34 -5.62 10.36
N SER A 312 25.03 -4.37 10.69
CA SER A 312 26.05 -3.33 10.96
C SER A 312 26.62 -3.38 12.39
N ASN A 313 25.99 -4.14 13.28
CA ASN A 313 26.19 -4.12 14.73
C ASN A 313 26.13 -2.71 15.33
N PHE A 314 25.30 -1.84 14.76
CA PHE A 314 25.12 -0.47 15.19
C PHE A 314 23.73 -0.28 15.79
N TRP A 315 23.70 -0.08 17.11
CA TRP A 315 22.48 0.04 17.91
C TRP A 315 22.44 1.41 18.56
N LYS A 316 21.48 2.24 18.16
CA LYS A 316 21.33 3.60 18.68
C LYS A 316 19.86 3.90 18.97
N PRO A 317 19.41 3.76 20.23
CA PRO A 317 18.08 4.20 20.62
C PRO A 317 18.00 5.72 20.57
N GLU A 318 16.95 6.26 19.93
CA GLU A 318 16.77 7.71 19.77
C GLU A 318 15.70 8.30 20.70
N PHE A 319 14.93 7.47 21.40
CA PHE A 319 13.84 7.92 22.27
C PHE A 319 13.62 6.96 23.45
N TRP A 320 12.93 7.44 24.48
CA TRP A 320 12.59 6.66 25.68
C TRP A 320 11.36 5.79 25.45
N LEU A 321 11.47 4.50 25.82
CA LEU A 321 10.37 3.54 25.78
C LEU A 321 9.64 3.47 27.11
N PHE A 322 8.32 3.58 27.04
CA PHE A 322 7.40 3.37 28.14
C PHE A 322 6.59 2.09 27.89
N ASN A 323 6.46 1.24 28.90
CA ASN A 323 5.78 -0.05 28.80
C ASN A 323 4.40 0.03 29.48
N GLY A 324 3.33 0.06 28.70
CA GLY A 324 1.96 -0.05 29.19
C GLY A 324 1.39 -1.43 28.91
N LYS A 325 1.44 -2.33 29.89
CA LYS A 325 0.88 -3.67 29.72
C LYS A 325 -0.64 -3.64 29.81
N VAL A 326 -1.30 -4.00 28.71
CA VAL A 326 -2.77 -4.09 28.56
C VAL A 326 -3.23 -5.47 28.04
N MET A 327 -2.29 -6.38 27.77
CA MET A 327 -2.54 -7.76 27.36
C MET A 327 -1.85 -8.75 28.30
N LYS A 328 -2.41 -9.95 28.38
CA LYS A 328 -1.86 -11.08 29.14
C LYS A 328 -1.53 -12.27 28.24
N LYS A 329 -0.82 -13.24 28.80
CA LYS A 329 -0.55 -14.50 28.11
C LYS A 329 -1.77 -15.42 28.17
N CYS A 330 -2.21 -15.91 27.03
CA CYS A 330 -3.24 -16.95 26.99
C CYS A 330 -2.66 -18.28 27.51
N PRO A 331 -3.24 -18.91 28.55
CA PRO A 331 -2.72 -20.18 29.08
C PRO A 331 -2.78 -21.34 28.09
N HIS A 332 -3.69 -21.29 27.11
CA HIS A 332 -3.89 -22.36 26.13
C HIS A 332 -3.00 -22.21 24.90
N THR A 333 -2.89 -20.99 24.36
CA THR A 333 -2.17 -20.74 23.09
C THR A 333 -0.77 -20.16 23.30
N GLY A 334 -0.49 -19.61 24.48
CA GLY A 334 0.73 -18.85 24.77
C GLY A 334 0.77 -17.45 24.14
N ASN A 335 -0.22 -17.10 23.30
CA ASN A 335 -0.27 -15.81 22.61
C ASN A 335 -0.70 -14.68 23.55
N ALA A 336 -0.34 -13.45 23.20
CA ALA A 336 -0.87 -12.26 23.85
C ALA A 336 -2.37 -12.12 23.55
N VAL A 337 -3.19 -11.97 24.58
CA VAL A 337 -4.64 -11.74 24.51
C VAL A 337 -5.03 -10.64 25.49
N TYR A 338 -6.04 -9.86 25.14
CA TYR A 338 -6.64 -8.90 26.06
C TYR A 338 -7.95 -9.44 26.62
N ASP A 339 -8.42 -8.83 27.71
CA ASP A 339 -9.75 -9.06 28.23
C ASP A 339 -10.75 -8.14 27.51
N GLU A 340 -11.64 -8.73 26.71
CA GLU A 340 -12.64 -7.99 25.93
C GLU A 340 -13.57 -7.13 26.80
N LEU A 341 -13.77 -7.48 28.08
CA LEU A 341 -14.69 -6.76 28.97
C LEU A 341 -14.05 -5.51 29.60
N THR A 342 -12.72 -5.50 29.75
CA THR A 342 -12.01 -4.46 30.48
C THR A 342 -11.04 -3.67 29.61
N LEU A 343 -10.74 -4.11 28.38
CA LEU A 343 -9.74 -3.47 27.51
C LEU A 343 -9.98 -1.98 27.32
N GLU A 344 -11.21 -1.54 27.10
CA GLU A 344 -11.55 -0.12 26.93
C GLU A 344 -11.12 0.73 28.15
N VAL A 345 -11.36 0.21 29.35
CA VAL A 345 -11.03 0.87 30.63
C VAL A 345 -9.53 0.80 30.89
N SER A 346 -8.91 -0.37 30.72
CA SER A 346 -7.46 -0.55 30.93
C SER A 346 -6.65 0.30 29.95
N LEU A 347 -7.06 0.37 28.68
CA LEU A 347 -6.42 1.20 27.67
C LEU A 347 -6.54 2.69 27.99
N THR A 348 -7.74 3.14 28.39
CA THR A 348 -7.96 4.55 28.77
C THR A 348 -7.07 4.94 29.95
N LYS A 349 -7.05 4.13 31.01
CA LYS A 349 -6.18 4.35 32.19
C LYS A 349 -4.70 4.36 31.82
N ALA A 350 -4.26 3.42 30.97
CA ALA A 350 -2.88 3.35 30.51
C ALA A 350 -2.49 4.62 29.75
N VAL A 351 -3.32 5.06 28.80
CA VAL A 351 -3.07 6.28 28.04
C VAL A 351 -2.99 7.50 28.97
N GLU A 352 -3.95 7.65 29.89
CA GLU A 352 -3.97 8.79 30.82
C GLU A 352 -2.71 8.82 31.70
N HIS A 353 -2.31 7.68 32.26
CA HIS A 353 -1.07 7.53 33.04
C HIS A 353 0.17 7.97 32.25
N PHE A 354 0.35 7.46 31.02
CA PHE A 354 1.55 7.77 30.25
C PHE A 354 1.52 9.17 29.61
N VAL A 355 0.34 9.74 29.36
CA VAL A 355 0.22 11.15 28.96
C VAL A 355 0.70 12.07 30.07
N GLU A 356 0.38 11.79 31.34
CA GLU A 356 0.90 12.54 32.49
C GLU A 356 2.44 12.46 32.58
N LEU A 357 3.02 11.36 32.12
CA LEU A 357 4.47 11.15 31.98
C LEU A 357 5.04 11.73 30.68
N GLY A 358 4.26 12.47 29.90
CA GLY A 358 4.71 13.18 28.70
C GLY A 358 4.84 12.31 27.45
N CYS A 359 4.29 11.09 27.42
CA CYS A 359 4.20 10.31 26.20
C CYS A 359 3.26 10.99 25.20
N ARG A 360 3.74 11.13 23.95
CA ARG A 360 2.97 11.75 22.86
C ARG A 360 2.67 10.81 21.69
N ILE A 361 3.34 9.66 21.68
CA ILE A 361 3.21 8.64 20.65
C ILE A 361 2.95 7.31 21.34
N PHE A 362 1.91 6.62 20.87
CA PHE A 362 1.44 5.36 21.41
C PHE A 362 1.36 4.33 20.28
N ASN A 363 2.07 3.22 20.43
CA ASN A 363 1.94 2.09 19.52
C ASN A 363 0.90 1.10 20.06
N LEU A 364 -0.08 0.76 19.24
CA LEU A 364 -1.10 -0.24 19.55
C LEU A 364 -1.10 -1.32 18.47
N SER A 365 -0.34 -2.38 18.71
CA SER A 365 -0.20 -3.54 17.81
C SER A 365 -1.16 -4.68 18.18
N LEU A 366 -2.40 -4.34 18.55
CA LEU A 366 -3.47 -5.27 18.90
C LEU A 366 -4.75 -4.94 18.14
N GLY A 367 -5.63 -5.93 17.98
CA GLY A 367 -6.93 -5.74 17.33
C GLY A 367 -7.91 -6.87 17.62
N ASN A 368 -9.18 -6.64 17.34
CA ASN A 368 -10.26 -7.60 17.54
C ASN A 368 -10.63 -8.34 16.25
N ASN A 369 -10.10 -9.56 16.11
CA ASN A 369 -10.40 -10.42 14.96
C ASN A 369 -11.90 -10.71 14.79
N ASN A 370 -12.70 -10.60 15.86
CA ASN A 370 -14.16 -10.78 15.83
C ASN A 370 -14.92 -9.52 15.42
N ALA A 371 -14.22 -8.39 15.22
CA ALA A 371 -14.81 -7.11 14.81
C ALA A 371 -14.22 -6.57 13.49
N PRO A 372 -14.31 -7.29 12.35
CA PRO A 372 -14.08 -6.70 11.03
C PRO A 372 -15.02 -5.52 10.79
N TYR A 373 -14.50 -4.46 10.19
CA TYR A 373 -15.29 -3.29 9.88
C TYR A 373 -16.31 -3.61 8.77
N ASP A 374 -17.58 -3.54 9.12
CA ASP A 374 -18.72 -3.88 8.27
C ASP A 374 -19.26 -2.69 7.45
N GLY A 375 -18.59 -1.53 7.55
CA GLY A 375 -19.06 -0.29 6.93
C GLY A 375 -20.15 0.44 7.73
N ALA A 376 -20.55 -0.08 8.89
CA ALA A 376 -21.53 0.55 9.77
C ALA A 376 -20.87 1.60 10.69
N HIS A 377 -21.56 1.93 11.79
CA HIS A 377 -21.05 2.92 12.74
C HIS A 377 -19.78 2.42 13.42
N VAL A 378 -18.76 3.29 13.53
CA VAL A 378 -17.58 3.05 14.35
C VAL A 378 -17.99 2.86 15.81
N ARG A 379 -17.44 1.85 16.47
CA ARG A 379 -17.72 1.43 17.84
C ARG A 379 -16.42 0.98 18.51
N GLY A 380 -16.49 0.68 19.81
CA GLY A 380 -15.39 0.07 20.53
C GLY A 380 -14.16 0.97 20.64
N LEU A 381 -12.98 0.35 20.52
CA LEU A 381 -11.70 1.01 20.75
C LEU A 381 -11.43 2.10 19.72
N ALA A 382 -11.89 1.95 18.48
CA ALA A 382 -11.68 2.96 17.46
C ALA A 382 -12.25 4.33 17.87
N TYR A 383 -13.42 4.36 18.52
CA TYR A 383 -14.00 5.59 19.07
C TYR A 383 -13.17 6.14 20.24
N ILE A 384 -12.73 5.27 21.14
CA ILE A 384 -11.91 5.66 22.30
C ILE A 384 -10.60 6.29 21.84
N LEU A 385 -9.91 5.68 20.87
CA LEU A 385 -8.68 6.23 20.31
C LEU A 385 -8.90 7.60 19.68
N ASP A 386 -9.97 7.78 18.92
CA ASP A 386 -10.34 9.08 18.33
C ASP A 386 -10.55 10.16 19.40
N VAL A 387 -11.27 9.84 20.48
CA VAL A 387 -11.50 10.77 21.60
C VAL A 387 -10.19 11.11 22.32
N LEU A 388 -9.36 10.11 22.62
CA LEU A 388 -8.09 10.29 23.33
C LEU A 388 -7.06 11.05 22.49
N SER A 389 -6.96 10.75 21.20
CA SER A 389 -6.09 11.48 20.25
C SER A 389 -6.43 12.96 20.21
N ARG A 390 -7.72 13.32 20.09
CA ARG A 390 -8.14 14.72 20.11
C ARG A 390 -7.90 15.36 21.48
N ARG A 391 -8.28 14.69 22.57
CA ARG A 391 -8.22 15.24 23.93
C ARG A 391 -6.79 15.57 24.36
N TYR A 392 -5.85 14.67 24.08
CA TYR A 392 -4.48 14.78 24.57
C TYR A 392 -3.47 15.23 23.50
N ASN A 393 -3.90 15.46 22.25
CA ASN A 393 -3.03 15.78 21.12
C ASN A 393 -1.87 14.77 20.95
N ILE A 394 -2.25 13.49 20.98
CA ILE A 394 -1.35 12.33 20.88
C ILE A 394 -1.58 11.54 19.61
N LEU A 395 -0.51 10.93 19.11
CA LEU A 395 -0.53 10.06 17.95
C LEU A 395 -0.62 8.59 18.39
N PHE A 396 -1.71 7.91 17.99
CA PHE A 396 -1.73 6.45 17.96
C PHE A 396 -1.28 5.92 16.61
N VAL A 397 -0.43 4.91 16.64
CA VAL A 397 -0.05 4.09 15.47
C VAL A 397 -0.61 2.70 15.69
N VAL A 398 -1.46 2.24 14.77
CA VAL A 398 -2.31 1.05 14.92
C VAL A 398 -2.08 0.09 13.76
N SER A 399 -1.98 -1.20 14.01
CA SER A 399 -1.92 -2.21 12.95
C SER A 399 -3.29 -2.45 12.28
N THR A 400 -3.33 -2.83 11.01
CA THR A 400 -4.60 -3.22 10.35
C THR A 400 -5.24 -4.48 10.91
N GLY A 401 -4.46 -5.30 11.62
CA GLY A 401 -4.81 -6.66 12.02
C GLY A 401 -4.42 -7.69 10.97
N ASN A 402 -4.35 -8.96 11.37
CA ASN A 402 -3.97 -10.05 10.46
C ASN A 402 -5.21 -10.83 10.04
N PHE A 403 -5.40 -11.03 8.74
CA PHE A 403 -6.42 -11.93 8.21
C PHE A 403 -5.89 -13.37 8.31
N CYS A 404 -6.63 -14.23 9.02
CA CYS A 404 -6.25 -15.63 9.26
C CYS A 404 -7.10 -16.61 8.43
N GLY A 405 -7.82 -16.09 7.43
CA GLY A 405 -8.82 -16.83 6.70
C GLY A 405 -10.21 -16.72 7.34
N SER A 406 -11.21 -17.24 6.65
CA SER A 406 -12.59 -17.36 7.10
C SER A 406 -13.11 -18.73 6.72
N GLU A 407 -13.94 -19.34 7.57
CA GLU A 407 -14.61 -20.62 7.27
C GLU A 407 -16.02 -20.41 6.69
N SER A 408 -16.69 -19.30 7.02
CA SER A 408 -18.07 -19.04 6.62
C SER A 408 -18.29 -17.58 6.20
N PRO A 409 -18.32 -17.28 4.88
CA PRO A 409 -17.91 -18.16 3.78
C PRO A 409 -16.41 -18.48 3.81
N PRO A 410 -15.97 -19.58 3.17
CA PRO A 410 -14.56 -19.95 3.11
C PRO A 410 -13.75 -18.94 2.28
N VAL A 411 -12.71 -18.35 2.88
CA VAL A 411 -11.81 -17.37 2.23
C VAL A 411 -10.40 -17.48 2.83
N PRO A 412 -9.33 -17.71 2.04
CA PRO A 412 -9.38 -18.28 0.69
C PRO A 412 -10.06 -19.66 0.71
N THR A 413 -10.64 -20.07 -0.41
CA THR A 413 -11.39 -21.34 -0.51
C THR A 413 -10.46 -22.56 -0.54
N ASN A 414 -9.35 -22.46 -1.25
CA ASN A 414 -8.46 -23.57 -1.57
C ASN A 414 -7.00 -23.29 -1.19
N SER A 415 -6.51 -22.06 -1.40
CA SER A 415 -5.08 -21.78 -1.25
C SER A 415 -4.79 -20.30 -1.02
N TRP A 416 -3.98 -20.01 0.01
CA TRP A 416 -3.39 -18.67 0.21
C TRP A 416 -2.57 -18.20 -0.97
N ARG A 417 -1.94 -19.11 -1.71
CA ARG A 417 -1.17 -18.79 -2.92
C ARG A 417 -2.03 -18.68 -4.16
N GLY A 418 -2.97 -19.61 -4.34
CA GLY A 418 -3.78 -19.70 -5.57
C GLY A 418 -4.77 -18.56 -5.75
N GLU A 419 -5.24 -17.97 -4.66
CA GLU A 419 -6.27 -16.91 -4.67
C GLU A 419 -5.69 -15.52 -4.33
N TYR A 420 -4.37 -15.43 -4.10
CA TYR A 420 -3.71 -14.14 -3.89
C TYR A 420 -3.58 -13.39 -5.23
N PRO A 421 -3.83 -12.07 -5.26
CA PRO A 421 -4.14 -11.18 -4.14
C PRO A 421 -5.65 -10.94 -3.93
N GLU A 422 -6.53 -11.61 -4.65
CA GLU A 422 -7.95 -11.23 -4.77
C GLU A 422 -8.71 -11.32 -3.44
N TYR A 423 -8.41 -12.31 -2.59
CA TYR A 423 -9.06 -12.43 -1.29
C TYR A 423 -8.71 -11.27 -0.33
N LEU A 424 -7.64 -10.50 -0.60
CA LEU A 424 -7.27 -9.37 0.26
C LEU A 424 -8.38 -8.32 0.34
N ILE A 425 -9.28 -8.26 -0.65
CA ILE A 425 -10.44 -7.36 -0.68
C ILE A 425 -11.77 -8.04 -0.33
N ALA A 426 -11.73 -9.28 0.16
CA ALA A 426 -12.92 -9.96 0.65
C ALA A 426 -13.42 -9.28 1.93
N ALA A 427 -14.74 -9.24 2.13
CA ALA A 427 -15.35 -8.56 3.29
C ALA A 427 -14.79 -9.03 4.65
N GLN A 428 -14.35 -10.28 4.75
CA GLN A 428 -13.76 -10.89 5.94
C GLN A 428 -12.31 -10.40 6.21
N SER A 429 -11.64 -9.92 5.16
CA SER A 429 -10.30 -9.34 5.18
C SER A 429 -10.34 -7.82 5.48
N ALA A 430 -11.51 -7.23 5.74
CA ALA A 430 -11.60 -5.84 6.15
C ALA A 430 -10.78 -5.57 7.43
N ILE A 431 -10.26 -4.35 7.56
CA ILE A 431 -9.62 -3.86 8.79
C ILE A 431 -10.47 -4.14 10.03
N ILE A 432 -9.83 -4.42 11.16
CA ILE A 432 -10.50 -4.78 12.43
C ILE A 432 -10.34 -3.67 13.48
N ASP A 433 -11.28 -3.54 14.41
CA ASP A 433 -11.17 -2.59 15.53
C ASP A 433 -9.81 -2.74 16.26
N PRO A 434 -9.04 -1.66 16.53
CA PRO A 434 -9.36 -0.23 16.34
C PRO A 434 -8.90 0.42 15.02
N ALA A 435 -8.43 -0.34 14.03
CA ALA A 435 -7.92 0.18 12.76
C ALA A 435 -8.87 1.13 11.99
N PRO A 436 -10.22 1.05 12.11
CA PRO A 436 -11.14 2.01 11.50
C PRO A 436 -11.07 3.44 12.08
N ALA A 437 -10.42 3.65 13.23
CA ALA A 437 -10.31 4.96 13.88
C ALA A 437 -9.78 6.03 12.92
N MET A 438 -10.35 7.22 13.00
CA MET A 438 -10.11 8.27 12.02
C MET A 438 -8.93 9.17 12.36
N MET A 439 -8.49 9.24 13.62
CA MET A 439 -7.42 10.13 14.09
C MET A 439 -6.08 9.44 14.33
N VAL A 440 -6.04 8.12 14.12
CA VAL A 440 -4.83 7.30 14.23
C VAL A 440 -4.12 7.19 12.88
N LEU A 441 -2.88 6.72 12.86
CA LEU A 441 -2.26 6.16 11.66
C LEU A 441 -2.42 4.64 11.68
N THR A 442 -3.17 4.11 10.71
CA THR A 442 -3.32 2.67 10.54
C THR A 442 -2.28 2.17 9.55
N VAL A 443 -1.57 1.11 9.92
CA VAL A 443 -0.42 0.58 9.20
C VAL A 443 -0.68 -0.84 8.74
N GLY A 444 -0.71 -1.04 7.42
CA GLY A 444 -0.76 -2.35 6.79
C GLY A 444 0.64 -2.93 6.59
N SER A 445 0.70 -4.14 6.04
CA SER A 445 1.95 -4.88 5.88
C SER A 445 2.30 -5.14 4.42
N ILE A 446 3.57 -4.96 4.08
CA ILE A 446 4.20 -5.48 2.86
C ILE A 446 5.25 -6.53 3.20
N SER A 447 5.51 -7.41 2.24
CA SER A 447 6.51 -8.46 2.34
C SER A 447 7.92 -7.90 2.12
N ARG A 448 8.87 -8.29 2.99
CA ARG A 448 10.31 -8.05 2.79
C ARG A 448 11.02 -9.28 2.23
N HIS A 449 10.56 -10.47 2.63
CA HIS A 449 11.23 -11.74 2.42
C HIS A 449 10.26 -12.72 1.74
N ASN A 450 10.76 -13.58 0.86
CA ASN A 450 9.95 -14.57 0.14
C ASN A 450 10.45 -16.02 0.28
N SER A 451 11.59 -16.25 0.93
CA SER A 451 12.24 -17.55 1.10
C SER A 451 12.17 -18.07 2.52
N THR A 452 11.48 -19.20 2.73
CA THR A 452 11.43 -19.86 4.03
C THR A 452 12.79 -20.43 4.43
N ILE A 453 13.00 -20.74 5.72
CA ILE A 453 14.24 -21.41 6.19
C ILE A 453 14.52 -22.69 5.40
N ASP A 454 13.48 -23.47 5.10
CA ASP A 454 13.63 -24.71 4.33
C ASP A 454 14.01 -24.42 2.87
N SER A 455 13.38 -23.40 2.26
CA SER A 455 13.69 -22.96 0.89
C SER A 455 15.11 -22.41 0.74
N GLN A 456 15.67 -21.83 1.81
CA GLN A 456 17.07 -21.36 1.84
C GLN A 456 18.06 -22.53 1.94
N LYS A 457 17.68 -23.64 2.55
CA LYS A 457 18.57 -24.77 2.86
C LYS A 457 18.53 -25.88 1.83
N TYR A 458 17.35 -26.15 1.27
CA TYR A 458 17.08 -27.31 0.42
C TYR A 458 16.70 -26.89 -1.00
N PRO A 459 17.18 -27.58 -2.05
CA PRO A 459 16.83 -27.25 -3.44
C PRO A 459 15.36 -27.51 -3.79
N GLU A 460 14.69 -28.43 -3.07
CA GLU A 460 13.32 -28.83 -3.30
C GLU A 460 12.31 -27.72 -2.94
N ILE A 461 11.18 -27.72 -3.64
CA ILE A 461 10.07 -26.79 -3.42
C ILE A 461 9.18 -27.34 -2.30
N TYR A 462 9.55 -27.05 -1.05
CA TYR A 462 8.73 -27.37 0.13
C TYR A 462 7.60 -26.38 0.36
N HIS A 463 7.91 -25.09 0.19
CA HIS A 463 7.02 -23.97 0.47
C HIS A 463 7.13 -22.92 -0.64
N LEU A 464 6.00 -22.27 -0.97
CA LEU A 464 5.96 -21.13 -1.89
C LEU A 464 5.18 -19.97 -1.29
N SER A 465 5.79 -18.79 -1.28
CA SER A 465 5.19 -17.56 -0.78
C SER A 465 4.32 -16.90 -1.87
N PRO A 466 3.04 -16.56 -1.62
CA PRO A 466 2.23 -15.76 -2.57
C PRO A 466 2.84 -14.40 -2.93
N ALA A 467 3.29 -13.65 -1.91
CA ALA A 467 3.81 -12.30 -2.11
C ALA A 467 5.32 -12.31 -2.37
N SER A 468 5.75 -11.54 -3.36
CA SER A 468 7.15 -11.15 -3.56
C SER A 468 7.51 -9.93 -2.72
N GLU A 469 8.78 -9.51 -2.75
CA GLU A 469 9.24 -8.32 -2.03
C GLU A 469 8.44 -7.07 -2.43
N ASN A 470 8.12 -6.24 -1.44
CA ASN A 470 7.31 -5.02 -1.53
C ASN A 470 5.87 -5.21 -2.02
N GLN A 471 5.41 -6.44 -2.20
CA GLN A 471 3.99 -6.73 -2.42
C GLN A 471 3.24 -6.79 -1.08
N PRO A 472 1.91 -6.56 -1.07
CA PRO A 472 1.09 -6.70 0.13
C PRO A 472 1.32 -8.03 0.83
N SER A 473 1.48 -7.99 2.15
CA SER A 473 1.57 -9.23 2.91
C SER A 473 0.25 -10.01 2.76
N PRO A 474 0.27 -11.34 2.61
CA PRO A 474 -0.93 -12.13 2.32
C PRO A 474 -1.95 -12.11 3.47
N PHE A 475 -1.53 -11.74 4.67
CA PHE A 475 -2.38 -11.57 5.84
C PHE A 475 -2.80 -10.11 6.09
N THR A 476 -2.37 -9.13 5.29
CA THR A 476 -2.75 -7.73 5.52
C THR A 476 -4.24 -7.52 5.25
N ARG A 477 -4.88 -6.68 6.07
CA ARG A 477 -6.29 -6.32 5.90
C ARG A 477 -6.45 -5.04 5.09
N HIS A 478 -7.61 -4.89 4.43
CA HIS A 478 -7.91 -3.77 3.53
C HIS A 478 -8.96 -2.82 4.13
N GLY A 479 -8.88 -1.54 3.74
CA GLY A 479 -9.97 -0.57 3.93
C GLY A 479 -10.97 -0.61 2.77
N PRO A 480 -11.81 0.43 2.61
CA PRO A 480 -11.81 1.69 3.35
C PRO A 480 -12.34 1.59 4.79
N SER A 481 -12.18 2.69 5.52
CA SER A 481 -12.97 2.99 6.72
C SER A 481 -14.15 3.93 6.38
N VAL A 482 -14.67 4.62 7.40
CA VAL A 482 -15.80 5.56 7.39
C VAL A 482 -15.88 6.35 6.09
N LYS A 483 -17.04 6.20 5.41
CA LYS A 483 -17.37 6.91 4.17
C LYS A 483 -16.37 6.74 3.01
N GLY A 484 -15.53 5.71 3.01
CA GLY A 484 -14.52 5.53 1.97
C GLY A 484 -13.16 6.15 2.31
N ALA A 485 -12.91 6.52 3.57
CA ALA A 485 -11.60 6.97 4.01
C ALA A 485 -10.52 5.92 3.69
N ILE A 486 -9.38 6.38 3.16
CA ILE A 486 -8.25 5.51 2.82
C ILE A 486 -7.71 4.90 4.12
N LYS A 487 -7.77 3.57 4.20
CA LYS A 487 -7.16 2.75 5.24
C LYS A 487 -6.58 1.49 4.58
N PRO A 488 -5.44 0.96 5.06
CA PRO A 488 -4.49 1.66 5.95
C PRO A 488 -4.02 2.99 5.36
N GLU A 489 -3.51 3.92 6.16
CA GLU A 489 -2.86 5.12 5.61
C GLU A 489 -1.45 4.81 5.11
N LEU A 490 -0.74 3.93 5.80
CA LEU A 490 0.67 3.62 5.53
C LEU A 490 0.88 2.11 5.48
N VAL A 491 1.97 1.68 4.86
CA VAL A 491 2.46 0.30 4.95
C VAL A 491 3.93 0.28 5.32
N ALA A 492 4.34 -0.78 6.02
CA ALA A 492 5.73 -1.08 6.30
C ALA A 492 5.98 -2.60 6.22
N ALA A 493 7.23 -3.01 6.28
CA ALA A 493 7.58 -4.43 6.32
C ALA A 493 6.97 -5.08 7.58
N GLY A 494 6.10 -6.06 7.39
CA GLY A 494 5.52 -6.86 8.47
C GLY A 494 5.65 -8.36 8.25
N GLY A 495 6.33 -8.79 7.18
CA GLY A 495 6.63 -10.18 6.89
C GLY A 495 5.70 -10.81 5.87
N ASN A 496 5.82 -12.12 5.70
CA ASN A 496 5.13 -12.90 4.67
C ASN A 496 4.68 -14.27 5.22
N LEU A 497 3.97 -15.05 4.40
CA LEU A 497 3.65 -16.45 4.66
C LEU A 497 3.91 -17.28 3.40
N ALA A 498 3.95 -18.59 3.52
CA ALA A 498 4.07 -19.53 2.43
C ALA A 498 3.11 -20.71 2.58
N SER A 499 2.69 -21.27 1.45
CA SER A 499 1.86 -22.47 1.40
C SER A 499 2.74 -23.73 1.29
N PRO A 500 2.46 -24.80 2.05
CA PRO A 500 3.07 -26.11 1.88
C PRO A 500 2.71 -26.76 0.54
N MET A 501 3.73 -27.22 -0.19
CA MET A 501 3.57 -27.77 -1.54
C MET A 501 3.58 -29.31 -1.58
N ARG A 502 4.04 -29.97 -0.51
CA ARG A 502 4.20 -31.43 -0.44
C ARG A 502 3.10 -32.14 0.35
N GLN A 503 2.19 -31.40 0.95
CA GLN A 503 1.10 -31.93 1.76
C GLN A 503 -0.21 -31.71 1.02
N ALA A 504 -0.87 -32.79 0.61
CA ALA A 504 -2.17 -32.71 -0.07
C ALA A 504 -3.21 -32.06 0.88
N ASN A 505 -4.02 -31.13 0.35
CA ASN A 505 -5.08 -30.42 1.08
C ASN A 505 -4.58 -29.58 2.28
N ALA A 506 -3.32 -29.16 2.28
CA ALA A 506 -2.72 -28.33 3.32
C ALA A 506 -2.19 -26.98 2.78
N GLN A 507 -2.49 -26.64 1.53
CA GLN A 507 -2.07 -25.35 0.92
C GLN A 507 -2.65 -24.13 1.66
N TRP A 508 -3.72 -24.34 2.44
CA TRP A 508 -4.33 -23.35 3.32
C TRP A 508 -3.59 -23.19 4.67
N ALA A 509 -2.68 -24.08 5.06
CA ALA A 509 -1.96 -23.98 6.33
C ALA A 509 -0.73 -23.08 6.17
N PRO A 510 -0.67 -21.89 6.79
CA PRO A 510 0.42 -20.95 6.54
C PRO A 510 1.73 -21.38 7.22
N HIS A 511 2.84 -21.26 6.51
CA HIS A 511 4.21 -21.40 7.02
C HIS A 511 4.94 -20.05 6.98
N MET A 512 5.47 -19.58 8.11
CA MET A 512 6.03 -18.22 8.21
C MET A 512 7.52 -18.15 8.57
N ARG A 513 8.17 -19.28 8.86
CA ARG A 513 9.58 -19.27 9.29
C ARG A 513 10.51 -18.84 8.16
N GLY A 514 11.41 -17.91 8.43
CA GLY A 514 12.29 -17.23 7.48
C GLY A 514 11.62 -16.04 6.78
N LEU A 515 10.32 -15.82 6.97
CA LEU A 515 9.53 -14.81 6.25
C LEU A 515 9.13 -13.61 7.11
N GLY A 516 9.44 -13.64 8.41
CA GLY A 516 9.04 -12.63 9.36
C GLY A 516 9.94 -11.39 9.36
N VAL A 517 9.64 -10.46 10.26
CA VAL A 517 10.49 -9.34 10.64
C VAL A 517 11.40 -9.80 11.78
N LEU A 518 12.71 -9.57 11.64
CA LEU A 518 13.68 -9.80 12.72
C LEU A 518 13.39 -8.83 13.88
N THR A 519 13.31 -9.36 15.10
CA THR A 519 13.00 -8.57 16.29
C THR A 519 13.58 -9.21 17.56
N LEU A 520 13.36 -8.60 18.72
CA LEU A 520 13.95 -8.99 20.00
C LEU A 520 13.14 -10.10 20.69
N ASN A 521 13.85 -11.01 21.33
CA ASN A 521 13.26 -12.12 22.05
C ASN A 521 13.12 -11.82 23.55
N HIS A 522 11.89 -11.87 24.08
CA HIS A 522 11.64 -11.73 25.51
C HIS A 522 12.33 -12.79 26.38
N GLN A 523 12.58 -14.00 25.87
CA GLN A 523 13.22 -15.11 26.58
C GLN A 523 14.69 -15.29 26.18
N TRP A 524 15.40 -14.19 25.93
CA TRP A 524 16.79 -14.22 25.44
C TRP A 524 17.76 -14.97 26.36
N THR A 525 17.51 -15.06 27.67
CA THR A 525 18.36 -15.84 28.58
C THR A 525 18.14 -17.34 28.36
N GLY A 526 19.17 -18.03 27.88
CA GLY A 526 19.10 -19.46 27.55
C GLY A 526 18.46 -19.77 26.19
N ASN A 527 18.10 -18.75 25.40
CA ASN A 527 17.65 -18.87 24.02
C ASN A 527 18.38 -17.86 23.11
N THR A 528 17.83 -17.61 21.93
CA THR A 528 18.30 -16.59 21.00
C THR A 528 17.99 -15.18 21.48
N VAL A 529 18.90 -14.23 21.22
CA VAL A 529 18.66 -12.79 21.46
C VAL A 529 17.54 -12.26 20.55
N PHE A 530 17.46 -12.78 19.32
CA PHE A 530 16.45 -12.37 18.35
C PHE A 530 15.40 -13.47 18.12
N LYS A 531 14.24 -13.05 17.61
CA LYS A 531 13.23 -13.94 17.03
C LYS A 531 12.68 -13.30 15.75
N GLU A 532 11.87 -14.05 15.02
CA GLU A 532 11.14 -13.55 13.85
C GLU A 532 9.63 -13.66 14.08
N ILE A 533 8.88 -12.68 13.57
CA ILE A 533 7.41 -12.70 13.58
C ILE A 533 6.89 -12.12 12.26
N SER A 534 5.89 -12.76 11.67
CA SER A 534 5.07 -12.18 10.60
C SER A 534 3.77 -11.61 11.16
N GLY A 535 3.50 -10.34 10.90
CA GLY A 535 2.27 -9.67 11.29
C GLY A 535 2.31 -8.16 11.06
N THR A 536 1.14 -7.56 10.82
CA THR A 536 0.96 -6.10 10.77
C THR A 536 1.33 -5.42 12.09
N SER A 537 1.35 -6.19 13.19
CA SER A 537 1.87 -5.79 14.50
C SER A 537 3.36 -5.44 14.52
N LEU A 538 4.12 -5.81 13.49
CA LEU A 538 5.54 -5.44 13.30
C LEU A 538 5.71 -4.31 12.26
N ALA A 539 4.70 -4.05 11.43
CA ALA A 539 4.68 -2.91 10.52
C ALA A 539 4.36 -1.59 11.25
N ALA A 540 3.37 -1.61 12.15
CA ALA A 540 3.01 -0.46 12.99
C ALA A 540 4.18 0.13 13.80
N PRO A 541 5.00 -0.67 14.53
CA PRO A 541 6.12 -0.13 15.30
C PRO A 541 7.21 0.49 14.43
N TYR A 542 7.37 0.11 13.16
CA TYR A 542 8.26 0.82 12.25
C TYR A 542 7.80 2.26 11.99
N ILE A 543 6.50 2.49 11.84
CA ILE A 543 5.97 3.86 11.74
C ILE A 543 6.08 4.60 13.07
N THR A 544 5.92 3.90 14.20
CA THR A 544 6.20 4.44 15.54
C THR A 544 7.66 4.90 15.68
N HIS A 545 8.62 4.14 15.16
CA HIS A 545 10.04 4.50 15.12
C HIS A 545 10.24 5.85 14.42
N LEU A 546 9.66 5.99 13.22
CA LEU A 546 9.75 7.22 12.44
C LEU A 546 9.07 8.41 13.15
N ALA A 547 7.91 8.18 13.77
CA ALA A 547 7.20 9.20 14.54
C ALA A 547 8.03 9.69 15.75
N GLY A 548 8.68 8.79 16.48
CA GLY A 548 9.54 9.14 17.61
C GLY A 548 10.73 10.01 17.19
N ARG A 549 11.39 9.64 16.08
CA ARG A 549 12.49 10.42 15.50
C ARG A 549 12.04 11.77 14.94
N LEU A 550 10.84 11.83 14.35
CA LEU A 550 10.23 13.07 13.89
C LEU A 550 9.96 14.02 15.06
N LEU A 551 9.45 13.48 16.18
CA LEU A 551 9.19 14.27 17.37
C LEU A 551 10.49 14.81 17.99
N ASN A 552 11.60 14.08 17.92
CA ASN A 552 12.92 14.63 18.27
C ASN A 552 13.32 15.81 17.36
N ALA A 553 13.13 15.67 16.05
CA ALA A 553 13.47 16.72 15.09
C ALA A 553 12.56 17.96 15.22
N TYR A 554 11.30 17.75 15.59
CA TYR A 554 10.25 18.76 15.73
C TYR A 554 9.46 18.60 17.05
N PRO A 555 10.05 18.96 18.21
CA PRO A 555 9.46 18.68 19.53
C PRO A 555 8.08 19.31 19.78
N THR A 556 7.76 20.39 19.08
CA THR A 556 6.48 21.10 19.20
C THR A 556 5.40 20.61 18.23
N ALA A 557 5.71 19.69 17.30
CA ALA A 557 4.77 19.23 16.29
C ALA A 557 3.54 18.57 16.93
N SER A 558 2.32 18.98 16.56
CA SER A 558 1.10 18.28 17.00
C SER A 558 1.01 16.85 16.45
N ALA A 559 0.06 16.06 16.97
CA ALA A 559 -0.26 14.76 16.38
C ALA A 559 -0.64 14.88 14.89
N ASN A 560 -1.35 15.96 14.51
CA ASN A 560 -1.69 16.21 13.11
C ASN A 560 -0.46 16.54 12.25
N MET A 561 0.52 17.28 12.78
CA MET A 561 1.76 17.54 12.05
C MET A 561 2.54 16.24 11.82
N LEU A 562 2.69 15.39 12.84
CA LEU A 562 3.34 14.09 12.69
C LEU A 562 2.64 13.22 11.64
N ARG A 563 1.30 13.14 11.68
CA ARG A 563 0.48 12.43 10.67
C ARG A 563 0.71 12.98 9.27
N ALA A 564 0.66 14.30 9.12
CA ALA A 564 0.84 14.96 7.83
C ALA A 564 2.25 14.74 7.27
N MET A 565 3.30 14.85 8.09
CA MET A 565 4.69 14.63 7.65
C MET A 565 4.94 13.19 7.19
N LEU A 566 4.52 12.20 7.98
CA LEU A 566 4.68 10.78 7.63
C LEU A 566 3.94 10.44 6.32
N VAL A 567 2.70 10.90 6.17
CA VAL A 567 1.91 10.64 4.96
C VAL A 567 2.41 11.44 3.75
N ASN A 568 2.96 12.64 3.94
CA ASN A 568 3.50 13.45 2.84
C ASN A 568 4.69 12.77 2.14
N GLN A 569 5.51 12.06 2.92
CA GLN A 569 6.67 11.31 2.45
C GLN A 569 6.36 9.85 2.11
N ALA A 570 5.08 9.46 2.06
CA ALA A 570 4.69 8.12 1.64
C ALA A 570 4.64 7.99 0.11
N TYR A 571 5.16 6.87 -0.39
CA TYR A 571 5.17 6.51 -1.81
C TYR A 571 4.60 5.11 -1.97
N LEU A 572 3.62 4.96 -2.88
CA LEU A 572 3.06 3.66 -3.19
C LEU A 572 4.09 2.86 -4.00
N PRO A 573 4.57 1.69 -3.53
CA PRO A 573 5.50 0.89 -4.29
C PRO A 573 4.85 0.36 -5.59
N ASP A 574 5.61 0.36 -6.68
CA ASP A 574 5.14 -0.22 -7.95
C ASP A 574 4.75 -1.69 -7.78
N ALA A 575 5.49 -2.43 -6.94
CA ALA A 575 5.21 -3.83 -6.60
C ALA A 575 3.78 -4.04 -6.07
N VAL A 576 3.24 -3.11 -5.27
CA VAL A 576 1.84 -3.16 -4.80
C VAL A 576 0.88 -2.97 -5.97
N THR A 577 1.14 -1.98 -6.82
CA THR A 577 0.29 -1.65 -7.96
C THR A 577 0.21 -2.82 -8.94
N SER A 578 1.34 -3.47 -9.21
CA SER A 578 1.44 -4.62 -10.11
C SER A 578 1.02 -5.96 -9.49
N THR A 579 0.77 -5.99 -8.18
CA THR A 579 0.22 -7.19 -7.52
C THR A 579 -1.17 -7.50 -8.06
N PHE A 580 -1.98 -6.47 -8.26
CA PHE A 580 -3.31 -6.59 -8.87
C PHE A 580 -3.20 -6.43 -10.38
N SER A 581 -3.82 -7.34 -11.13
CA SER A 581 -3.88 -7.21 -12.59
C SER A 581 -4.55 -5.89 -12.99
N GLU A 582 -4.13 -5.29 -14.10
CA GLU A 582 -4.72 -4.04 -14.60
C GLU A 582 -6.24 -4.16 -14.75
N GLU A 583 -6.69 -5.37 -15.10
CA GLU A 583 -8.09 -5.68 -15.28
C GLU A 583 -8.85 -5.72 -13.94
N PHE A 584 -8.30 -6.38 -12.93
CA PHE A 584 -8.86 -6.36 -11.58
C PHE A 584 -8.99 -4.92 -11.07
N ARG A 585 -7.97 -4.09 -11.27
CA ARG A 585 -7.97 -2.66 -10.89
C ARG A 585 -9.08 -1.88 -11.58
N LYS A 586 -9.25 -2.05 -12.91
CA LYS A 586 -10.34 -1.42 -13.68
C LYS A 586 -11.72 -1.93 -13.25
N SER A 587 -11.84 -3.23 -12.99
CA SER A 587 -13.06 -3.88 -12.48
C SER A 587 -13.47 -3.29 -11.15
N TYR A 588 -12.53 -3.25 -10.19
CA TYR A 588 -12.70 -2.70 -8.87
C TYR A 588 -13.15 -1.23 -8.95
N LYS A 589 -12.46 -0.41 -9.75
CA LYS A 589 -12.79 1.02 -9.92
C LYS A 589 -14.18 1.28 -10.51
N LYS A 590 -14.73 0.35 -11.30
CA LYS A 590 -16.06 0.47 -11.94
C LYS A 590 -17.18 -0.18 -11.15
N ALA A 591 -16.88 -1.07 -10.21
CA ALA A 591 -17.92 -1.74 -9.44
C ALA A 591 -18.66 -0.75 -8.53
N LYS A 592 -19.96 -0.96 -8.33
CA LYS A 592 -20.83 -0.02 -7.59
C LYS A 592 -20.34 0.23 -6.16
N ALA A 593 -19.82 -0.79 -5.49
CA ALA A 593 -19.33 -0.69 -4.11
C ALA A 593 -18.01 0.10 -3.99
N THR A 594 -17.21 0.11 -5.04
CA THR A 594 -15.83 0.60 -5.06
C THR A 594 -15.61 1.63 -6.17
N TRP A 595 -16.69 2.31 -6.57
CA TRP A 595 -16.69 3.25 -7.67
C TRP A 595 -15.62 4.34 -7.49
N ASN A 596 -14.77 4.53 -8.49
CA ASN A 596 -13.62 5.43 -8.48
C ASN A 596 -12.59 5.18 -7.38
N ARG A 597 -12.58 3.99 -6.77
CA ARG A 597 -11.52 3.55 -5.85
C ARG A 597 -10.43 2.80 -6.60
N ASP A 598 -9.23 2.86 -6.04
CA ASP A 598 -8.06 2.16 -6.53
C ASP A 598 -7.72 1.07 -5.49
N VAL A 599 -7.73 -0.20 -5.91
CA VAL A 599 -7.56 -1.36 -4.99
C VAL A 599 -6.22 -1.32 -4.27
N GLU A 600 -5.17 -0.87 -4.95
CA GLU A 600 -3.84 -0.69 -4.37
C GLU A 600 -3.84 0.32 -3.21
N ARG A 601 -4.74 1.31 -3.22
CA ARG A 601 -4.91 2.27 -2.12
C ARG A 601 -5.73 1.71 -0.97
N ASP A 602 -6.64 0.78 -1.25
CA ASP A 602 -7.42 0.11 -0.20
C ASP A 602 -6.60 -0.93 0.56
N VAL A 603 -5.51 -1.42 -0.04
CA VAL A 603 -4.61 -2.40 0.59
C VAL A 603 -3.36 -1.74 1.18
N ALA A 604 -2.81 -0.70 0.53
CA ALA A 604 -1.54 -0.09 0.94
C ALA A 604 -1.56 1.42 1.21
N GLY A 605 -2.73 2.07 1.11
CA GLY A 605 -2.88 3.46 1.48
C GLY A 605 -2.05 4.44 0.65
N TYR A 606 -1.42 5.38 1.33
CA TYR A 606 -0.48 6.34 0.74
C TYR A 606 0.87 5.68 0.40
N GLY A 607 1.18 4.54 1.01
CA GLY A 607 2.35 3.71 0.70
C GLY A 607 3.38 3.63 1.82
N VAL A 608 4.64 3.38 1.43
CA VAL A 608 5.79 3.27 2.32
C VAL A 608 6.39 4.66 2.56
N VAL A 609 6.67 5.00 3.81
CA VAL A 609 7.31 6.27 4.17
C VAL A 609 8.79 6.25 3.75
N SER A 610 9.19 7.21 2.92
CA SER A 610 10.59 7.47 2.58
C SER A 610 11.22 8.37 3.64
N GLU A 611 12.36 7.95 4.21
CA GLU A 611 13.09 8.74 5.19
C GLU A 611 13.92 9.89 4.58
N ALA A 612 14.17 9.84 3.27
CA ALA A 612 15.15 10.69 2.59
C ALA A 612 14.96 12.19 2.87
N ASP A 613 13.70 12.64 2.82
CA ASP A 613 13.30 14.04 3.00
C ASP A 613 12.39 14.22 4.24
N LEU A 614 12.24 13.19 5.08
CA LEU A 614 11.29 13.18 6.20
C LEU A 614 11.71 14.07 7.36
N PHE A 615 13.01 14.12 7.65
CA PHE A 615 13.55 14.84 8.81
C PHE A 615 14.19 16.17 8.45
N ARG A 616 14.59 16.34 7.18
CA ARG A 616 15.41 17.46 6.71
C ARG A 616 15.06 17.82 5.27
N SER A 617 15.09 19.11 4.97
CA SER A 617 15.08 19.62 3.59
C SER A 617 16.49 19.62 3.02
N SER A 618 16.60 19.76 1.70
CA SER A 618 17.83 19.90 0.93
C SER A 618 17.66 21.02 -0.11
N ASP A 619 18.69 21.26 -0.94
CA ASP A 619 18.61 22.25 -2.01
C ASP A 619 17.73 21.82 -3.20
N ASN A 620 17.42 20.53 -3.31
CA ASN A 620 16.55 19.96 -4.35
C ASN A 620 15.18 19.50 -3.83
N VAL A 621 14.97 19.42 -2.51
CA VAL A 621 13.69 19.07 -1.89
C VAL A 621 13.44 19.93 -0.65
N VAL A 622 12.36 20.71 -0.65
CA VAL A 622 11.99 21.57 0.47
C VAL A 622 10.63 21.18 1.01
N VAL A 623 10.60 20.81 2.29
CA VAL A 623 9.35 20.59 3.03
C VAL A 623 8.96 21.87 3.77
N LEU A 624 7.70 22.24 3.62
CA LEU A 624 7.03 23.38 4.21
C LEU A 624 5.97 22.90 5.19
N MET A 625 5.87 23.53 6.35
CA MET A 625 4.98 23.12 7.44
C MET A 625 4.13 24.29 7.94
N SER A 626 2.89 24.03 8.30
CA SER A 626 2.01 25.00 8.97
C SER A 626 1.06 24.29 9.93
N GLU A 627 0.81 24.91 11.08
CA GLU A 627 -0.26 24.52 12.01
C GLU A 627 -1.18 25.72 12.22
N GLU A 628 -2.47 25.53 11.98
CA GLU A 628 -3.45 26.61 11.95
C GLU A 628 -4.76 26.18 12.60
N THR A 629 -5.62 27.16 12.83
CA THR A 629 -7.00 26.96 13.28
C THR A 629 -7.97 27.56 12.27
N ILE A 630 -9.07 26.87 11.97
CA ILE A 630 -10.08 27.30 11.01
C ILE A 630 -11.48 27.28 11.63
N GLU A 631 -12.18 28.40 11.51
CA GLU A 631 -13.60 28.57 11.85
C GLU A 631 -14.51 27.75 10.92
N ASN A 632 -15.73 27.41 11.39
CA ASN A 632 -16.71 26.74 10.56
C ASN A 632 -17.05 27.59 9.33
N ASP A 633 -17.25 26.93 8.18
CA ASP A 633 -17.42 27.55 6.86
C ASP A 633 -16.27 28.50 6.44
N GLY A 634 -15.15 28.45 7.16
CA GLY A 634 -13.94 29.19 6.86
C GLY A 634 -13.24 28.67 5.60
N CYS A 635 -12.55 29.58 4.93
CA CYS A 635 -11.71 29.30 3.77
C CYS A 635 -10.37 29.99 3.97
N GLN A 636 -9.27 29.24 3.98
CA GLN A 636 -7.93 29.76 4.24
C GLN A 636 -7.03 29.49 3.03
N PHE A 637 -6.20 30.46 2.68
CA PHE A 637 -5.38 30.42 1.47
C PHE A 637 -3.91 30.40 1.86
N PHE A 638 -3.09 29.64 1.14
CA PHE A 638 -1.64 29.64 1.29
C PHE A 638 -1.02 29.88 -0.08
N GLU A 639 -0.38 31.03 -0.28
CA GLU A 639 0.44 31.26 -1.48
C GLU A 639 1.74 30.45 -1.36
N LEU A 640 1.92 29.44 -2.21
CA LEU A 640 3.11 28.62 -2.19
C LEU A 640 4.31 29.44 -2.69
N PRO A 641 5.42 29.51 -1.94
CA PRO A 641 6.61 30.30 -2.27
C PRO A 641 7.47 29.67 -3.38
N LEU A 642 6.85 29.19 -4.47
CA LEU A 642 7.53 28.46 -5.55
C LEU A 642 8.46 29.40 -6.35
N PRO A 643 9.77 29.11 -6.46
CA PRO A 643 10.70 29.92 -7.25
C PRO A 643 10.42 29.86 -8.76
N GLU A 644 10.85 30.89 -9.50
CA GLU A 644 10.79 30.88 -10.97
C GLU A 644 11.61 29.74 -11.58
N ASP A 645 12.76 29.42 -10.98
CA ASP A 645 13.59 28.28 -11.38
C ASP A 645 12.84 26.95 -11.24
N TYR A 646 12.05 26.79 -10.17
CA TYR A 646 11.17 25.62 -10.03
C TYR A 646 10.08 25.64 -11.11
N LEU A 647 9.47 26.79 -11.37
CA LEU A 647 8.42 26.96 -12.38
C LEU A 647 8.95 27.16 -13.82
N ARG A 648 10.23 26.91 -14.08
CA ARG A 648 10.84 27.10 -15.41
C ARG A 648 10.14 26.28 -16.49
N SER A 649 10.09 26.82 -17.71
CA SER A 649 9.52 26.14 -18.88
C SER A 649 10.40 25.00 -19.39
N ALA A 650 11.67 24.94 -18.97
CA ALA A 650 12.58 23.85 -19.32
C ALA A 650 12.05 22.50 -18.82
N ARG A 651 12.29 21.44 -19.60
CA ARG A 651 11.87 20.08 -19.22
C ARG A 651 12.69 19.58 -18.02
N GLY A 652 12.00 19.05 -17.03
CA GLY A 652 12.58 18.44 -15.82
C GLY A 652 11.48 17.92 -14.90
N THR A 653 11.68 16.78 -14.24
CA THR A 653 10.66 16.22 -13.34
C THR A 653 10.57 17.03 -12.08
N ARG A 654 9.36 17.48 -11.76
CA ARG A 654 9.05 18.22 -10.54
C ARG A 654 7.90 17.56 -9.83
N GLU A 655 7.97 17.56 -8.52
CA GLU A 655 6.93 17.02 -7.65
C GLU A 655 6.50 18.07 -6.63
N LEU A 656 5.18 18.22 -6.49
CA LEU A 656 4.56 18.96 -5.41
C LEU A 656 3.67 18.00 -4.62
N SER A 657 4.00 17.73 -3.36
CA SER A 657 3.18 16.86 -2.49
C SER A 657 2.51 17.70 -1.42
N ILE A 658 1.19 17.59 -1.27
CA ILE A 658 0.42 18.37 -0.29
C ILE A 658 -0.30 17.40 0.63
N THR A 659 -0.16 17.58 1.93
CA THR A 659 -0.83 16.76 2.95
C THR A 659 -1.47 17.63 4.01
N LEU A 660 -2.73 17.34 4.33
CA LEU A 660 -3.49 18.00 5.39
C LEU A 660 -3.95 16.97 6.42
N ALA A 661 -3.80 17.28 7.70
CA ALA A 661 -4.31 16.46 8.80
C ALA A 661 -5.09 17.28 9.83
N TYR A 662 -6.17 16.73 10.38
CA TYR A 662 -6.99 17.35 11.43
C TYR A 662 -7.66 16.27 12.32
N SER A 663 -8.30 16.68 13.42
CA SER A 663 -8.77 15.77 14.47
C SER A 663 -10.21 16.07 14.93
N PRO A 664 -11.23 15.98 14.07
CA PRO A 664 -12.57 16.53 14.33
C PRO A 664 -13.31 15.85 15.50
N VAL A 665 -14.33 16.48 16.10
CA VAL A 665 -15.18 15.79 17.09
C VAL A 665 -15.89 14.57 16.46
N VAL A 666 -16.01 13.46 17.20
CA VAL A 666 -16.64 12.22 16.74
C VAL A 666 -17.87 11.82 17.56
N ARG A 667 -18.87 11.17 16.93
CA ARG A 667 -20.05 10.59 17.61
C ARG A 667 -20.50 9.29 16.95
N THR A 668 -20.59 8.22 17.74
CA THR A 668 -21.00 6.87 17.30
C THR A 668 -22.47 6.76 16.90
N THR A 669 -23.35 7.61 17.45
CA THR A 669 -24.81 7.58 17.20
C THR A 669 -25.24 8.31 15.92
N ARG A 670 -24.29 8.78 15.10
CA ARG A 670 -24.55 9.54 13.88
C ARG A 670 -24.05 8.78 12.66
N ILE A 671 -24.87 8.74 11.61
CA ILE A 671 -24.50 8.21 10.28
C ILE A 671 -23.24 8.93 9.76
N GLU A 672 -23.16 10.22 10.01
CA GLU A 672 -21.92 10.98 9.90
C GLU A 672 -21.14 10.89 11.20
N TYR A 673 -20.16 10.00 11.27
CA TYR A 673 -19.33 9.82 12.47
C TYR A 673 -18.49 11.07 12.83
N LEU A 674 -17.98 11.79 11.81
CA LEU A 674 -17.15 13.00 11.96
C LEU A 674 -18.01 14.28 11.95
N ALA A 675 -17.82 15.16 12.93
CA ALA A 675 -18.54 16.43 13.07
C ALA A 675 -18.09 17.49 12.07
N THR A 676 -16.81 17.47 11.70
CA THR A 676 -16.17 18.45 10.84
C THR A 676 -15.46 17.77 9.69
N GLN A 677 -15.54 18.36 8.50
CA GLN A 677 -14.75 17.98 7.33
C GLN A 677 -13.87 19.17 6.92
N ILE A 678 -12.56 18.99 7.00
CA ILE A 678 -11.58 19.92 6.40
C ILE A 678 -11.02 19.25 5.15
N TYR A 679 -10.93 20.00 4.05
CA TYR A 679 -10.26 19.54 2.82
C TYR A 679 -9.48 20.66 2.18
N TYR A 680 -8.52 20.32 1.32
CA TYR A 680 -7.77 21.31 0.55
C TYR A 680 -7.97 21.18 -0.96
N ARG A 681 -7.74 22.27 -1.68
CA ARG A 681 -7.65 22.34 -3.14
C ARG A 681 -6.37 23.04 -3.54
N LEU A 682 -5.68 22.51 -4.55
CA LEU A 682 -4.60 23.23 -5.20
C LEU A 682 -5.15 24.01 -6.39
N VAL A 683 -4.84 25.30 -6.51
CA VAL A 683 -5.28 26.16 -7.62
C VAL A 683 -4.14 27.06 -8.08
N THR A 684 -4.21 27.52 -9.33
CA THR A 684 -3.29 28.53 -9.86
C THR A 684 -4.04 29.82 -10.17
N GLY A 685 -3.32 30.94 -10.15
CA GLY A 685 -3.85 32.27 -10.46
C GLY A 685 -2.74 33.29 -10.65
N THR A 686 -3.12 34.52 -11.03
CA THR A 686 -2.19 35.64 -11.17
C THR A 686 -1.99 36.40 -9.85
N SER A 687 -2.98 36.35 -8.96
CA SER A 687 -2.98 37.04 -7.65
C SER A 687 -3.88 36.33 -6.64
N LEU A 688 -3.69 36.62 -5.35
CA LEU A 688 -4.56 36.12 -4.29
C LEU A 688 -6.00 36.62 -4.47
N GLU A 689 -6.16 37.91 -4.83
CA GLU A 689 -7.45 38.56 -5.03
C GLU A 689 -8.25 37.92 -6.17
N GLU A 690 -7.59 37.47 -7.24
CA GLU A 690 -8.23 36.73 -8.33
C GLU A 690 -8.75 35.39 -7.82
N VAL A 691 -7.90 34.60 -7.16
CA VAL A 691 -8.27 33.28 -6.65
C VAL A 691 -9.42 33.39 -5.65
N GLN A 692 -9.36 34.36 -4.74
CA GLN A 692 -10.39 34.62 -3.74
C GLN A 692 -11.78 34.85 -4.35
N LYS A 693 -11.90 35.56 -5.48
CA LYS A 693 -13.21 35.81 -6.14
C LYS A 693 -13.97 34.52 -6.43
N HIS A 694 -13.27 33.44 -6.79
CA HIS A 694 -13.88 32.14 -7.10
C HIS A 694 -14.35 31.36 -5.88
N PHE A 695 -13.89 31.72 -4.68
CA PHE A 695 -14.29 31.10 -3.42
C PHE A 695 -15.23 32.00 -2.61
N SER A 696 -15.34 33.29 -2.97
CA SER A 696 -16.25 34.25 -2.34
C SER A 696 -17.73 33.94 -2.60
N GLN A 697 -18.53 34.08 -1.55
CA GLN A 697 -19.95 33.77 -1.58
C GLN A 697 -20.77 34.82 -2.37
N GLU A 698 -20.33 36.08 -2.37
CA GLU A 698 -20.97 37.20 -3.08
C GLU A 698 -20.79 37.13 -4.60
N MET A 699 -19.66 36.63 -5.10
CA MET A 699 -19.36 36.56 -6.55
C MET A 699 -19.82 35.26 -7.20
N LYS A 700 -20.46 34.36 -6.42
CA LYS A 700 -20.90 33.00 -6.82
C LYS A 700 -21.80 32.93 -8.06
N LYS A 701 -22.49 34.02 -8.43
CA LYS A 701 -23.30 34.10 -9.67
C LYS A 701 -22.52 34.56 -10.91
N LYS A 702 -21.33 35.14 -10.73
CA LYS A 702 -20.56 35.85 -11.78
C LYS A 702 -19.25 35.17 -12.16
N THR A 703 -18.85 34.09 -11.48
CA THR A 703 -17.52 33.48 -11.65
C THR A 703 -17.61 31.96 -11.66
N GLU A 704 -16.89 31.30 -12.57
CA GLU A 704 -16.84 29.83 -12.65
C GLU A 704 -16.03 29.21 -11.51
N VAL A 705 -16.28 27.93 -11.19
CA VAL A 705 -15.49 27.22 -10.16
C VAL A 705 -14.09 26.95 -10.70
N LEU A 706 -13.05 27.44 -10.00
CA LEU A 706 -11.67 27.09 -10.32
C LEU A 706 -11.47 25.57 -10.28
N LYS A 707 -10.96 25.05 -11.40
CA LYS A 707 -10.50 23.66 -11.47
C LYS A 707 -9.28 23.49 -10.58
N GLU A 708 -9.10 22.28 -10.06
CA GLU A 708 -7.87 21.95 -9.34
C GLU A 708 -6.69 22.04 -10.31
N ALA A 709 -5.59 22.65 -9.89
CA ALA A 709 -4.41 22.80 -10.72
C ALA A 709 -3.90 21.43 -11.15
N ARG A 710 -3.66 21.27 -12.46
CA ARG A 710 -3.10 20.06 -13.08
C ARG A 710 -3.79 18.78 -12.58
N ASP A 711 -5.11 18.76 -12.64
CA ASP A 711 -5.97 17.69 -12.14
C ASP A 711 -5.65 16.30 -12.70
N THR A 712 -5.06 16.21 -13.90
CA THR A 712 -4.61 14.96 -14.52
C THR A 712 -3.21 14.51 -14.10
N ASN A 713 -2.43 15.37 -13.43
CA ASN A 713 -1.05 15.12 -13.02
C ASN A 713 -0.89 14.68 -11.56
N ARG A 714 -2.01 14.49 -10.86
CA ARG A 714 -2.02 14.09 -9.44
C ARG A 714 -2.23 12.58 -9.29
N ASP A 715 -1.72 12.02 -8.20
CA ASP A 715 -1.89 10.61 -7.88
C ASP A 715 -3.24 10.24 -7.23
N ILE A 716 -3.78 11.09 -6.35
CA ILE A 716 -5.00 10.80 -5.57
C ILE A 716 -6.01 11.95 -5.72
N PRO A 717 -7.20 11.67 -6.30
CA PRO A 717 -8.18 12.70 -6.53
C PRO A 717 -8.89 13.15 -5.25
N ALA A 718 -9.39 14.39 -5.27
CA ALA A 718 -10.16 14.97 -4.16
C ALA A 718 -11.36 14.10 -3.74
N GLN A 719 -12.01 13.41 -4.68
CA GLN A 719 -13.11 12.49 -4.39
C GLN A 719 -12.69 11.28 -3.55
N MET A 720 -11.40 10.96 -3.47
CA MET A 720 -10.88 9.85 -2.66
C MET A 720 -10.24 10.38 -1.37
N ARG A 721 -9.31 11.35 -1.46
CA ARG A 721 -8.57 11.85 -0.28
C ARG A 721 -9.43 12.61 0.72
N ASN A 722 -10.51 13.29 0.30
CA ASN A 722 -11.31 14.14 1.19
C ASN A 722 -12.16 13.37 2.23
N HIS A 723 -12.19 12.04 2.15
CA HIS A 723 -12.91 11.19 3.11
C HIS A 723 -12.12 10.96 4.40
N GLY A 724 -10.79 11.05 4.35
CA GLY A 724 -9.90 10.89 5.50
C GLY A 724 -9.75 12.17 6.33
N THR A 725 -9.27 12.03 7.56
CA THR A 725 -8.82 13.19 8.36
C THR A 725 -7.32 13.47 8.20
N VAL A 726 -6.57 12.56 7.56
CA VAL A 726 -5.28 12.84 6.90
C VAL A 726 -5.48 12.62 5.41
N GLN A 727 -5.06 13.59 4.60
CA GLN A 727 -5.36 13.67 3.18
C GLN A 727 -4.10 14.06 2.43
N SER A 728 -3.69 13.29 1.43
CA SER A 728 -2.50 13.59 0.63
C SER A 728 -2.72 13.40 -0.85
N SER A 729 -1.98 14.17 -1.65
CA SER A 729 -1.75 13.90 -3.07
C SER A 729 -0.46 14.54 -3.54
N ARG A 730 0.15 13.94 -4.55
CA ARG A 730 1.37 14.36 -5.24
C ARG A 730 1.07 14.70 -6.69
N TRP A 731 1.52 15.86 -7.12
CA TRP A 731 1.47 16.32 -8.50
C TRP A 731 2.84 16.18 -9.15
N THR A 732 2.93 15.42 -10.24
CA THR A 732 4.18 15.23 -11.00
C THR A 732 4.07 15.87 -12.38
N PHE A 733 5.02 16.73 -12.72
CA PHE A 733 5.00 17.46 -13.98
C PHE A 733 6.38 17.79 -14.55
N LYS A 734 6.42 17.98 -15.88
CA LYS A 734 7.68 18.18 -16.63
C LYS A 734 8.01 19.62 -16.98
N GLN A 735 7.06 20.55 -16.94
CA GLN A 735 7.26 21.97 -17.27
C GLN A 735 6.40 22.87 -16.36
N GLY A 736 6.95 24.00 -15.92
CA GLY A 736 6.24 25.04 -15.20
C GLY A 736 5.86 26.23 -16.08
N LYS A 737 5.27 27.26 -15.48
CA LYS A 737 5.02 28.56 -16.10
C LYS A 737 5.61 29.65 -15.18
N PRO A 738 6.75 30.28 -15.53
CA PRO A 738 7.31 31.36 -14.72
C PRO A 738 6.28 32.48 -14.50
N GLY A 739 6.25 33.04 -13.29
CA GLY A 739 5.27 34.06 -12.89
C GLY A 739 3.87 33.55 -12.51
N GLU A 740 3.56 32.26 -12.72
CA GLU A 740 2.31 31.66 -12.22
C GLU A 740 2.37 31.47 -10.70
N LYS A 741 1.32 31.85 -9.98
CA LYS A 741 1.21 31.63 -8.54
C LYS A 741 0.33 30.43 -8.24
N TRP A 742 0.72 29.68 -7.22
CA TRP A 742 0.05 28.45 -6.79
C TRP A 742 -0.45 28.63 -5.37
N PHE A 743 -1.68 28.19 -5.12
CA PHE A 743 -2.34 28.37 -3.83
C PHE A 743 -2.92 27.06 -3.33
N VAL A 744 -2.69 26.77 -2.04
CA VAL A 744 -3.45 25.75 -1.33
C VAL A 744 -4.61 26.43 -0.61
N VAL A 745 -5.82 26.01 -0.94
CA VAL A 745 -7.06 26.53 -0.36
C VAL A 745 -7.65 25.49 0.57
N VAL A 746 -7.60 25.74 1.87
CA VAL A 746 -8.15 24.88 2.93
C VAL A 746 -9.56 25.35 3.27
N VAL A 747 -10.51 24.43 3.29
CA VAL A 747 -11.92 24.72 3.53
C VAL A 747 -12.44 23.82 4.64
N ARG A 748 -13.12 24.40 5.62
CA ARG A 748 -13.86 23.67 6.66
C ARG A 748 -15.34 23.66 6.33
N GLN A 749 -15.98 22.51 6.56
CA GLN A 749 -17.42 22.32 6.46
C GLN A 749 -17.88 21.44 7.63
N ASP A 750 -18.71 21.99 8.50
CA ASP A 750 -19.27 21.22 9.61
C ASP A 750 -20.59 20.55 9.27
N ARG A 751 -20.95 19.57 10.08
CA ARG A 751 -22.28 18.97 10.13
C ARG A 751 -23.16 19.75 11.08
N ASP A 752 -24.45 19.81 10.78
CA ASP A 752 -25.45 20.55 11.58
C ASP A 752 -25.52 20.11 13.06
N TRP A 753 -25.07 18.88 13.35
CA TRP A 753 -25.06 18.35 14.71
C TRP A 753 -23.77 18.65 15.49
N ASN A 754 -22.76 19.30 14.89
CA ASN A 754 -21.48 19.58 15.54
C ASN A 754 -21.72 20.45 16.80
N PRO A 755 -21.52 19.90 18.02
CA PRO A 755 -21.76 20.63 19.25
C PRO A 755 -20.76 21.79 19.45
N SER A 756 -19.62 21.74 18.76
CA SER A 756 -18.52 22.70 18.82
C SER A 756 -18.37 23.47 17.50
N ALA A 757 -19.45 23.65 16.72
CA ALA A 757 -19.40 24.39 15.45
C ALA A 757 -18.87 25.83 15.61
N ALA A 758 -19.04 26.43 16.79
CA ALA A 758 -18.52 27.75 17.13
C ALA A 758 -17.02 27.75 17.48
N GLU A 759 -16.42 26.59 17.81
CA GLU A 759 -15.00 26.46 18.11
C GLU A 759 -14.18 26.38 16.81
N LYS A 760 -12.95 26.88 16.84
CA LYS A 760 -12.01 26.71 15.72
C LYS A 760 -11.40 25.31 15.75
N GLU A 761 -11.28 24.71 14.58
CA GLU A 761 -10.73 23.37 14.42
C GLU A 761 -9.25 23.48 14.05
N GLN A 762 -8.39 22.73 14.74
CA GLN A 762 -6.96 22.70 14.44
C GLN A 762 -6.67 21.80 13.23
N TYR A 763 -5.74 22.22 12.38
CA TYR A 763 -5.22 21.39 11.31
C TYR A 763 -3.74 21.67 11.06
N SER A 764 -3.07 20.70 10.45
CA SER A 764 -1.70 20.81 9.99
C SER A 764 -1.64 20.66 8.47
N LEU A 765 -0.77 21.43 7.84
CA LEU A 765 -0.50 21.41 6.40
C LEU A 765 0.98 21.18 6.17
N VAL A 766 1.31 20.19 5.33
CA VAL A 766 2.68 19.90 4.89
C VAL A 766 2.73 19.96 3.37
N VAL A 767 3.71 20.69 2.83
CA VAL A 767 3.92 20.82 1.38
C VAL A 767 5.37 20.51 1.05
N THR A 768 5.62 19.50 0.22
CA THR A 768 6.96 19.18 -0.29
C THR A 768 7.09 19.66 -1.73
N VAL A 769 8.13 20.45 -2.00
CA VAL A 769 8.51 20.96 -3.32
C VAL A 769 9.82 20.27 -3.72
N ALA A 770 9.80 19.47 -4.78
CA ALA A 770 10.97 18.67 -5.20
C ALA A 770 11.30 18.84 -6.69
N ASP A 771 12.57 19.07 -6.98
CA ASP A 771 13.17 19.15 -8.33
C ASP A 771 14.44 18.29 -8.34
N ARG A 772 14.26 16.99 -8.08
CA ARG A 772 15.36 16.06 -7.78
C ARG A 772 16.33 15.88 -8.95
N ASP A 773 15.85 16.02 -10.18
CA ASP A 773 16.64 15.89 -11.41
C ASP A 773 17.54 17.12 -11.68
N ASN A 774 17.38 18.21 -10.91
CA ASN A 774 18.13 19.44 -11.09
C ASN A 774 19.28 19.51 -10.08
N GLU A 775 20.47 19.07 -10.48
CA GLU A 775 21.68 19.09 -9.65
C GLU A 775 22.12 20.50 -9.21
N ARG A 776 21.64 21.53 -9.91
CA ARG A 776 21.91 22.95 -9.60
C ARG A 776 20.74 23.62 -8.88
N ALA A 777 19.74 22.87 -8.45
CA ALA A 777 18.63 23.41 -7.67
C ALA A 777 19.16 24.10 -6.41
N GLN A 778 18.56 25.24 -6.08
CA GLN A 778 18.80 26.02 -4.87
C GLN A 778 17.46 26.35 -4.20
N LEU A 779 16.54 25.37 -4.21
CA LEU A 779 15.16 25.57 -3.80
C LEU A 779 15.06 26.08 -2.38
N TYR A 780 15.89 25.57 -1.46
CA TYR A 780 15.84 25.97 -0.05
C TYR A 780 16.05 27.48 0.13
N THR A 781 17.17 28.00 -0.36
CA THR A 781 17.50 29.43 -0.27
C THR A 781 16.48 30.29 -1.00
N GLN A 782 16.05 29.87 -2.20
CA GLN A 782 15.07 30.62 -2.99
C GLN A 782 13.70 30.69 -2.33
N ILE A 783 13.22 29.56 -1.78
CA ILE A 783 11.95 29.48 -1.07
C ILE A 783 12.01 30.28 0.23
N GLN A 784 13.10 30.18 1.00
CA GLN A 784 13.31 30.95 2.22
C GLN A 784 13.22 32.46 1.96
N THR A 785 13.87 32.95 0.89
CA THR A 785 13.80 34.35 0.49
C THR A 785 12.36 34.78 0.17
N ARG A 786 11.62 33.97 -0.60
CA ARG A 786 10.22 34.26 -0.93
C ARG A 786 9.31 34.27 0.30
N ILE A 787 9.52 33.37 1.26
CA ILE A 787 8.78 33.36 2.54
C ILE A 787 8.99 34.69 3.29
N ASN A 788 10.23 35.17 3.35
CA ASN A 788 10.56 36.44 4.01
C ASN A 788 9.92 37.64 3.29
N GLU A 789 9.93 37.66 1.96
CA GLU A 789 9.25 38.68 1.15
C GLU A 789 7.74 38.70 1.41
N GLN A 790 7.10 37.52 1.40
CA GLN A 790 5.68 37.39 1.69
C GLN A 790 5.34 37.86 3.11
N ALA A 791 6.19 37.58 4.11
CA ALA A 791 5.97 38.02 5.48
C ALA A 791 5.92 39.56 5.60
N VAL A 792 6.85 40.26 4.93
CA VAL A 792 6.86 41.74 4.88
C VAL A 792 5.57 42.28 4.24
N VAL A 793 5.11 41.68 3.13
CA VAL A 793 3.86 42.09 2.47
C VAL A 793 2.65 41.89 3.39
N ARG A 794 2.57 40.76 4.11
CA ARG A 794 1.48 40.48 5.07
C ARG A 794 1.46 41.47 6.23
N GLU A 795 2.63 41.85 6.77
CA GLU A 795 2.72 42.85 7.83
C GLU A 795 2.20 44.22 7.36
N GLN A 796 2.56 44.64 6.15
CA GLN A 796 2.05 45.87 5.56
C GLN A 796 0.53 45.82 5.34
N GLN A 797 -0.02 44.68 4.88
CA GLN A 797 -1.46 44.49 4.72
C GLN A 797 -2.19 44.52 6.06
N LYS A 798 -1.68 43.83 7.09
CA LYS A 798 -2.24 43.87 8.45
C LYS A 798 -2.24 45.30 9.00
N ALA A 799 -1.14 46.04 8.86
CA ALA A 799 -1.05 47.44 9.28
C ALA A 799 -2.09 48.33 8.57
N LYS A 800 -2.29 48.15 7.26
CA LYS A 800 -3.34 48.84 6.49
C LYS A 800 -4.74 48.49 6.99
N MET A 801 -5.05 47.21 7.21
CA MET A 801 -6.36 46.80 7.73
C MET A 801 -6.62 47.34 9.14
N THR A 802 -5.63 47.33 10.02
CA THR A 802 -5.74 47.92 11.37
C THR A 802 -5.95 49.42 11.31
N ALA A 803 -5.27 50.14 10.42
CA ALA A 803 -5.50 51.57 10.22
C ALA A 803 -6.92 51.88 9.72
N VAL A 804 -7.44 51.10 8.76
CA VAL A 804 -8.82 51.24 8.26
C VAL A 804 -9.86 50.93 9.36
N ARG A 805 -9.57 49.95 10.24
CA ARG A 805 -10.47 49.56 11.35
C ARG A 805 -10.42 50.51 12.54
N LEU A 806 -9.40 51.38 12.63
CA LEU A 806 -9.31 52.47 13.62
C LEU A 806 -9.91 53.79 13.10
N GLN A 807 -10.09 53.92 11.78
CA GLN A 807 -10.72 55.07 11.13
C GLN A 807 -12.23 54.93 10.94
N ASN A 808 -12.75 53.70 11.03
CA ASN A 808 -14.17 53.37 11.11
C ASN A 808 -14.56 53.07 12.56
#